data_AF-A0A8H7LVN9-F1
#
_entry.id   AF-A0A8H7LVN9-F1
#
_cell.length_a   1.000
_cell.length_b   1.000
_cell.length_c   1.000
_cell.angle_alpha   90.00
_cell.angle_beta   90.00
_cell.angle_gamma   90.00
#
_symmetry.space_group_name_H-M   'P 1'
#
loop_
_entity.id
_entity.type
_entity.pdbx_description
1 polymer ?
#
loop_
_entity_poly.entity_id
_entity_poly.type
_entity_poly.pdbx_seq_one_letter_code
_entity_poly.pdbx_strand_id
1 'polypeptide(L)'
;MDQAKTLVPYFLNLSDELIIQILHFCAYIDILRFAATSQRHHAILSNSISLKFHIELEVNGLHVVEGSRKGEATYSRLLEELICYRDAWLNLELEDPIERISNREMLLWELREGNYVVAFTSESDAAWATDSWGPDSMQLTPIGSLETPQPVTFSTFYNELTLDFEQDLVALVKTNPDNKMSLEVRLCSTTTGLPHPLARNPVFFVQVGFRIPGPGHQTFTLEVIGDILVVRIAEILDYEYEIMAWNWKSGALLCRIGSISGIADFTLLDSTHLALFSVTTDEQGPRLIALSLYSMIPHTHDETATGPYFSAMEYESAQPSLVFEFPKLDDAYQVLSRVIMRSDPIPGRTTYTKSASFAHSTALTLSIIMSLSHFSSPDMDENSVHLRIFVEAKSLLSYLLEPTGHEDTVVIPWEVWGTRATRWFLCEKQTTYWVYWTSGSRFIRVNENAHSDLDDLSVFDFHPPIVKRTSPYSNRDSTEDQMPLYKEKMRENVLNGRGLLVPHPETLDPDTSVPPSLTHTVGSDMPTVIKTGFAVPIESCLSYRVVTKPSSVPHLEDWSIDGSHIIGMMTVSAYIHSGGDRELTGISIASASTVSSTIVYFMADGTYSPDLLGIFPDELIVRILHFCDFEDILQFATTNRRCYNVVVHTISLQLHVELEANCLEIIKGSQKNNATYSLLLDELARYRDAWLDLKFETPFQQFSEERALLWDFRGGYYAVGFTSASTTTSDADSLEIIPLDSSHARSKLTLPTDFHELTFDSDQDFLVLAKVDAFKINLCSITTGLAHPLAENPMFTVQVDFPIPDPKDEPQAFTMEVMDAILVVKITDPRARKYELIAWNWKTWEPLLRVGSISGAIDFSFLQKTHLVLFSAEEKGKDLRLIELLLYSISPQISKRRKTSTLFHASDYDHAVPVLILRFPEPEKSYTVMPTISFIKSNSTPGKTVYAKSAGFAHPSSPTLGVFLSLYKSPSLHADEETARFLIVISTRYILRYLIELPDQKRSSVIPWDEWGTNATRWFVSDDNIYQWAYWMSGTRLIRVHENPVSVLRDLSILDFNSRTIRRFGSSSSEKSFGIHQPPQSDDYLKLQVLAGKGLIRSLRTNHAYPNLPELSTEVVDSEMPTIIVNGFLNPVESRLPYRKVTRTNFLPRCEDWAIYGPYIIMINTMDHGHVGLETITTYKLQT
;
A
#
# COMPACT_ATOMS: atom_id res chain seq x y z
N MET A 1 -43.95 45.11 45.40
CA MET A 1 -45.03 44.10 45.43
C MET A 1 -46.31 44.55 44.72
N ASP A 2 -46.64 45.85 44.66
CA ASP A 2 -47.84 46.34 43.96
C ASP A 2 -47.73 46.45 42.43
N GLN A 3 -46.52 46.57 41.86
CA GLN A 3 -46.35 46.55 40.39
C GLN A 3 -46.50 45.14 39.77
N ALA A 4 -46.36 44.06 40.55
CA ALA A 4 -46.56 42.70 40.06
C ALA A 4 -48.05 42.32 39.92
N LYS A 5 -48.95 42.98 40.65
CA LYS A 5 -50.41 42.72 40.56
C LYS A 5 -51.07 43.41 39.37
N THR A 6 -50.48 44.48 38.85
CA THR A 6 -50.98 45.17 37.64
C THR A 6 -50.55 44.52 36.34
N LEU A 7 -49.54 43.62 36.32
CA LEU A 7 -49.05 42.95 35.09
C LEU A 7 -49.78 41.63 34.76
N VAL A 8 -50.36 40.95 35.76
CA VAL A 8 -51.06 39.65 35.58
C VAL A 8 -52.25 39.73 34.60
N PRO A 9 -53.10 40.78 34.61
CA PRO A 9 -54.21 40.89 33.65
C PRO A 9 -53.73 41.14 32.22
N TYR A 10 -52.59 41.83 32.03
CA TYR A 10 -52.07 42.14 30.69
C TYR A 10 -51.40 40.93 30.05
N PHE A 11 -50.67 40.12 30.82
CA PHE A 11 -50.04 38.90 30.29
C PHE A 11 -51.08 37.85 29.89
N LEU A 12 -52.20 37.75 30.62
CA LEU A 12 -53.34 36.89 30.25
C LEU A 12 -54.11 37.39 29.01
N ASN A 13 -54.00 38.68 28.66
CA ASN A 13 -54.63 39.27 27.48
C ASN A 13 -53.70 39.33 26.25
N LEU A 14 -52.43 38.93 26.38
CA LEU A 14 -51.55 38.80 25.23
C LEU A 14 -52.10 37.72 24.28
N SER A 15 -52.04 38.01 22.98
CA SER A 15 -52.36 37.04 21.96
C SER A 15 -51.31 35.94 21.94
N ASP A 16 -51.69 34.74 21.51
CA ASP A 16 -50.80 33.59 21.51
C ASP A 16 -49.60 33.84 20.57
N GLU A 17 -49.75 34.64 19.51
CA GLU A 17 -48.67 35.03 18.60
C GLU A 17 -47.61 35.91 19.29
N LEU A 18 -48.02 36.87 20.12
CA LEU A 18 -47.09 37.71 20.88
C LEU A 18 -46.36 36.89 21.94
N ILE A 19 -47.06 35.95 22.59
CA ILE A 19 -46.44 35.03 23.55
C ILE A 19 -45.40 34.16 22.83
N ILE A 20 -45.74 33.60 21.66
CA ILE A 20 -44.80 32.82 20.84
C ILE A 20 -43.57 33.66 20.47
N GLN A 21 -43.74 34.91 20.04
CA GLN A 21 -42.61 35.79 19.75
C GLN A 21 -41.73 36.06 20.97
N ILE A 22 -42.32 36.33 22.13
CA ILE A 22 -41.56 36.52 23.38
C ILE A 22 -40.76 35.25 23.71
N LEU A 23 -41.39 34.07 23.60
CA LEU A 23 -40.74 32.80 23.90
C LEU A 23 -39.60 32.46 22.94
N HIS A 24 -39.59 33.00 21.71
CA HIS A 24 -38.45 32.86 20.80
C HIS A 24 -37.19 33.61 21.28
N PHE A 25 -37.29 34.49 22.28
CA PHE A 25 -36.15 35.13 22.93
C PHE A 25 -35.73 34.45 24.24
N CYS A 26 -36.39 33.35 24.62
CA CYS A 26 -36.10 32.61 25.84
C CYS A 26 -35.35 31.31 25.52
N ALA A 27 -34.52 30.86 26.46
CA ALA A 27 -33.91 29.53 26.39
C ALA A 27 -34.97 28.43 26.54
N TYR A 28 -34.74 27.27 25.94
CA TYR A 28 -35.68 26.16 25.91
C TYR A 28 -36.15 25.74 27.32
N ILE A 29 -35.26 25.83 28.32
CA ILE A 29 -35.59 25.48 29.70
C ILE A 29 -36.66 26.40 30.27
N ASP A 30 -36.64 27.68 29.91
CA ASP A 30 -37.60 28.67 30.36
C ASP A 30 -38.92 28.54 29.58
N ILE A 31 -38.85 28.16 28.30
CA ILE A 31 -40.04 27.79 27.51
C ILE A 31 -40.75 26.58 28.12
N LEU A 32 -40.01 25.54 28.51
CA LEU A 32 -40.56 24.34 29.16
C LEU A 32 -41.14 24.66 30.54
N ARG A 33 -40.46 25.49 31.34
CA ARG A 33 -40.97 25.99 32.62
C ARG A 33 -42.26 26.78 32.43
N PHE A 34 -42.31 27.66 31.43
CA PHE A 34 -43.52 28.41 31.07
C PHE A 34 -44.69 27.46 30.75
N ALA A 35 -44.46 26.45 29.90
CA ALA A 35 -45.48 25.46 29.55
C ALA A 35 -45.99 24.65 30.75
N ALA A 36 -45.14 24.40 31.76
CA ALA A 36 -45.52 23.68 32.98
C ALA A 36 -46.44 24.48 33.91
N THR A 37 -46.64 25.79 33.70
CA THR A 37 -47.40 26.65 34.62
C THR A 37 -48.93 26.59 34.43
N SER A 38 -49.44 26.34 33.22
CA SER A 38 -50.90 26.25 32.97
C SER A 38 -51.24 25.45 31.70
N GLN A 39 -52.49 24.96 31.61
CA GLN A 39 -52.97 24.25 30.42
C GLN A 39 -52.96 25.13 29.15
N ARG A 40 -53.27 26.44 29.27
CA ARG A 40 -53.19 27.37 28.13
C ARG A 40 -51.75 27.50 27.64
N HIS A 41 -50.79 27.67 28.55
CA HIS A 41 -49.38 27.81 28.21
C HIS A 41 -48.83 26.52 27.60
N HIS A 42 -49.24 25.36 28.13
CA HIS A 42 -48.95 24.07 27.52
C HIS A 42 -49.53 23.96 26.12
N ALA A 43 -50.77 24.41 25.89
CA ALA A 43 -51.41 24.40 24.59
C ALA A 43 -50.71 25.30 23.56
N ILE A 44 -50.23 26.49 23.97
CA ILE A 44 -49.45 27.40 23.12
C ILE A 44 -48.18 26.69 22.62
N LEU A 45 -47.46 26.02 23.53
CA LEU A 45 -46.27 25.25 23.15
C LEU A 45 -46.63 24.04 22.29
N SER A 46 -47.66 23.27 22.66
CA SER A 46 -48.04 22.04 21.95
C SER A 46 -48.57 22.30 20.54
N ASN A 47 -49.13 23.48 20.28
CA ASN A 47 -49.68 23.85 18.98
C ASN A 47 -48.69 24.67 18.12
N SER A 48 -47.64 25.25 18.72
CA SER A 48 -46.64 26.03 17.99
C SER A 48 -45.51 25.15 17.46
N ILE A 49 -45.48 24.97 16.13
CA ILE A 49 -44.39 24.26 15.44
C ILE A 49 -43.06 25.03 15.57
N SER A 50 -43.09 26.36 15.53
CA SER A 50 -41.88 27.18 15.62
C SER A 50 -41.20 27.08 16.99
N LEU A 51 -41.97 27.01 18.08
CA LEU A 51 -41.41 26.82 19.43
C LEU A 51 -40.88 25.39 19.62
N LYS A 52 -41.57 24.37 19.10
CA LYS A 52 -41.04 22.99 19.11
C LYS A 52 -39.72 22.91 18.35
N PHE A 53 -39.64 23.56 17.20
CA PHE A 53 -38.41 23.64 16.41
C PHE A 53 -37.28 24.37 17.15
N HIS A 54 -37.57 25.51 17.79
CA HIS A 54 -36.62 26.20 18.66
C HIS A 54 -36.07 25.25 19.74
N ILE A 55 -36.95 24.61 20.52
CA ILE A 55 -36.54 23.71 21.60
C ILE A 55 -35.67 22.57 21.07
N GLU A 56 -36.06 21.93 19.98
CA GLU A 56 -35.26 20.82 19.42
C GLU A 56 -33.88 21.29 18.94
N LEU A 57 -33.77 22.47 18.33
CA LEU A 57 -32.48 23.05 17.95
C LEU A 57 -31.58 23.25 19.19
N GLU A 58 -32.07 23.96 20.20
CA GLU A 58 -31.26 24.31 21.38
C GLU A 58 -30.89 23.08 22.22
N VAL A 59 -31.79 22.10 22.36
CA VAL A 59 -31.50 20.84 23.08
C VAL A 59 -30.38 20.05 22.41
N ASN A 60 -30.34 20.03 21.09
CA ASN A 60 -29.27 19.37 20.32
C ASN A 60 -28.03 20.27 20.13
N GLY A 61 -28.04 21.51 20.65
CA GLY A 61 -26.96 22.47 20.48
C GLY A 61 -26.78 22.95 19.04
N LEU A 62 -27.83 22.91 18.22
CA LEU A 62 -27.82 23.25 16.80
C LEU A 62 -28.51 24.60 16.54
N HIS A 63 -28.15 25.24 15.44
CA HIS A 63 -28.87 26.36 14.86
C HIS A 63 -28.99 26.19 13.35
N VAL A 64 -29.88 26.95 12.72
CA VAL A 64 -30.01 26.97 11.25
C VAL A 64 -28.99 27.96 10.70
N VAL A 65 -28.18 27.51 9.74
CA VAL A 65 -27.21 28.36 9.05
C VAL A 65 -27.96 29.44 8.24
N GLU A 66 -27.50 30.68 8.31
CA GLU A 66 -28.18 31.80 7.64
C GLU A 66 -28.10 31.64 6.11
N GLY A 67 -29.21 31.91 5.41
CA GLY A 67 -29.28 31.77 3.95
C GLY A 67 -29.31 30.33 3.42
N SER A 68 -29.19 29.30 4.27
CA SER A 68 -29.10 27.90 3.83
C SER A 68 -30.43 27.26 3.43
N ARG A 69 -31.56 27.95 3.59
CA ARG A 69 -32.89 27.36 3.35
C ARG A 69 -33.13 27.18 1.86
N LYS A 70 -33.38 25.94 1.43
CA LYS A 70 -33.69 25.61 0.04
C LYS A 70 -35.20 25.74 -0.22
N GLY A 71 -35.57 26.63 -1.14
CA GLY A 71 -36.98 26.83 -1.53
C GLY A 71 -37.88 27.32 -0.39
N GLU A 72 -39.16 26.96 -0.41
CA GLU A 72 -40.16 27.32 0.61
C GLU A 72 -40.18 26.31 1.80
N ALA A 73 -39.03 25.96 2.35
CA ALA A 73 -38.95 25.03 3.48
C ALA A 73 -39.69 25.58 4.72
N THR A 74 -40.77 24.91 5.14
CA THR A 74 -41.59 25.31 6.30
C THR A 74 -40.99 24.82 7.62
N TYR A 75 -41.33 25.47 8.74
CA TYR A 75 -40.92 25.01 10.09
C TYR A 75 -41.35 23.57 10.38
N SER A 76 -42.47 23.10 9.82
CA SER A 76 -42.91 21.71 9.98
C SER A 76 -41.91 20.75 9.35
N ARG A 77 -41.49 21.05 8.12
CA ARG A 77 -40.53 20.22 7.39
C ARG A 77 -39.16 20.20 8.08
N LEU A 78 -38.69 21.36 8.54
CA LEU A 78 -37.41 21.47 9.24
C LEU A 78 -37.43 20.73 10.58
N LEU A 79 -38.54 20.79 11.33
CA LEU A 79 -38.71 20.05 12.56
C LEU A 79 -38.73 18.54 12.32
N GLU A 80 -39.45 18.07 11.31
CA GLU A 80 -39.45 16.65 10.92
C GLU A 80 -38.04 16.16 10.57
N GLU A 81 -37.29 16.92 9.77
CA GLU A 81 -35.92 16.55 9.38
C GLU A 81 -34.96 16.52 10.58
N LEU A 82 -35.04 17.50 11.49
CA LEU A 82 -34.23 17.54 12.69
C LEU A 82 -34.56 16.37 13.65
N ILE A 83 -35.85 16.03 13.79
CA ILE A 83 -36.29 14.89 14.59
C ILE A 83 -35.75 13.59 13.99
N CYS A 84 -35.87 13.39 12.67
CA CYS A 84 -35.33 12.21 12.02
C CYS A 84 -33.80 12.09 12.19
N TYR A 85 -33.07 13.19 12.00
CA TYR A 85 -31.62 13.22 12.22
C TYR A 85 -31.24 12.86 13.66
N ARG A 86 -31.96 13.42 14.64
CA ARG A 86 -31.77 13.10 16.06
C ARG A 86 -32.07 11.65 16.34
N ASP A 87 -33.22 11.14 15.91
CA ASP A 87 -33.69 9.80 16.23
C ASP A 87 -32.81 8.72 15.58
N ALA A 88 -32.30 8.98 14.37
CA ALA A 88 -31.30 8.14 13.72
C ALA A 88 -30.06 7.94 14.61
N TRP A 89 -29.51 9.03 15.18
CA TRP A 89 -28.38 8.92 16.11
C TRP A 89 -28.76 8.34 17.48
N LEU A 90 -29.97 8.62 17.97
CA LEU A 90 -30.43 8.06 19.25
C LEU A 90 -30.57 6.55 19.19
N ASN A 91 -31.04 6.00 18.07
CA ASN A 91 -31.29 4.57 17.89
C ASN A 91 -30.18 3.85 17.11
N LEU A 92 -29.18 4.61 16.65
CA LEU A 92 -28.13 4.16 15.73
C LEU A 92 -28.71 3.59 14.42
N GLU A 93 -29.82 4.12 13.93
CA GLU A 93 -30.48 3.76 12.67
C GLU A 93 -29.86 4.56 11.52
N LEU A 94 -28.73 4.07 11.01
CA LEU A 94 -27.96 4.70 9.94
C LEU A 94 -28.35 4.18 8.56
N GLU A 95 -28.07 4.98 7.53
CA GLU A 95 -28.22 4.60 6.11
C GLU A 95 -27.13 3.60 5.68
N ASP A 96 -27.33 2.96 4.53
CA ASP A 96 -26.40 1.96 3.98
C ASP A 96 -24.99 2.56 3.76
N PRO A 97 -23.92 1.78 3.99
CA PRO A 97 -22.54 2.26 3.86
C PRO A 97 -22.19 2.66 2.42
N ILE A 98 -21.38 3.71 2.28
CA ILE A 98 -20.88 4.22 0.99
C ILE A 98 -19.37 4.01 0.92
N GLU A 99 -18.91 3.34 -0.13
CA GLU A 99 -17.49 3.01 -0.31
C GLU A 99 -16.79 3.93 -1.32
N ARG A 100 -15.52 4.25 -1.02
CA ARG A 100 -14.68 5.14 -1.83
C ARG A 100 -13.27 4.60 -1.98
N ILE A 101 -12.78 4.59 -3.21
CA ILE A 101 -11.43 4.15 -3.57
C ILE A 101 -10.75 5.30 -4.34
N SER A 102 -9.59 5.74 -3.85
CA SER A 102 -8.73 6.69 -4.58
C SER A 102 -7.82 5.92 -5.55
N ASN A 103 -7.79 6.36 -6.81
CA ASN A 103 -6.92 5.79 -7.85
C ASN A 103 -5.52 6.45 -7.90
N ARG A 104 -5.21 7.31 -6.92
CA ARG A 104 -3.97 8.09 -6.85
C ARG A 104 -3.36 7.97 -5.46
N GLU A 105 -2.04 8.09 -5.40
CA GLU A 105 -1.32 8.17 -4.13
C GLU A 105 -1.77 9.42 -3.37
N MET A 106 -2.25 9.20 -2.16
CA MET A 106 -2.83 10.22 -1.28
C MET A 106 -1.75 10.75 -0.34
N LEU A 107 -1.46 12.05 -0.41
CA LEU A 107 -0.41 12.69 0.39
C LEU A 107 -0.97 13.38 1.65
N LEU A 108 -2.13 14.02 1.52
CA LEU A 108 -2.94 14.53 2.63
C LEU A 108 -4.41 14.21 2.32
N TRP A 109 -5.24 14.11 3.36
CA TRP A 109 -6.67 13.97 3.17
C TRP A 109 -7.44 14.57 4.33
N GLU A 110 -8.69 14.91 4.07
CA GLU A 110 -9.57 15.50 5.05
C GLU A 110 -11.04 15.12 4.79
N LEU A 111 -11.78 14.82 5.85
CA LEU A 111 -13.23 14.66 5.83
C LEU A 111 -13.85 15.89 6.46
N ARG A 112 -14.60 16.68 5.68
CA ARG A 112 -15.26 17.88 6.18
C ARG A 112 -16.60 18.11 5.50
N GLU A 113 -17.61 18.42 6.30
CA GLU A 113 -18.94 18.86 5.83
C GLU A 113 -19.57 17.90 4.80
N GLY A 114 -19.36 16.59 4.96
CA GLY A 114 -19.84 15.59 4.00
C GLY A 114 -19.04 15.51 2.70
N ASN A 115 -17.83 16.06 2.65
CA ASN A 115 -16.90 15.97 1.53
C ASN A 115 -15.63 15.22 1.93
N TYR A 116 -15.19 14.34 1.04
CA TYR A 116 -13.90 13.66 1.09
C TYR A 116 -12.91 14.41 0.20
N VAL A 117 -11.88 14.97 0.83
CA VAL A 117 -10.83 15.75 0.17
C VAL A 117 -9.55 14.93 0.15
N VAL A 118 -8.98 14.79 -1.05
CA VAL A 118 -7.70 14.10 -1.25
C VAL A 118 -6.72 15.08 -1.90
N ALA A 119 -5.58 15.28 -1.26
CA ALA A 119 -4.46 16.02 -1.80
C ALA A 119 -3.43 15.06 -2.38
N PHE A 120 -2.93 15.36 -3.57
CA PHE A 120 -1.98 14.53 -4.30
C PHE A 120 -1.11 15.40 -5.22
N THR A 121 -0.14 14.78 -5.89
CA THR A 121 0.70 15.44 -6.88
C THR A 121 0.15 15.26 -8.30
N SER A 122 -0.07 16.36 -9.02
CA SER A 122 -0.76 16.41 -10.32
C SER A 122 0.13 16.02 -11.50
N GLU A 123 1.42 16.30 -11.41
CA GLU A 123 2.45 15.89 -12.36
C GLU A 123 3.13 14.60 -11.87
N SER A 124 3.15 13.56 -12.71
CA SER A 124 3.98 12.37 -12.47
C SER A 124 5.49 12.63 -12.61
N ASP A 125 5.88 13.87 -12.97
CA ASP A 125 7.22 14.30 -13.39
C ASP A 125 7.93 15.25 -12.39
N ALA A 126 7.35 15.50 -11.20
CA ALA A 126 7.97 16.38 -10.21
C ALA A 126 8.98 15.64 -9.30
N ALA A 127 10.07 15.14 -9.87
CA ALA A 127 11.23 14.72 -9.08
C ALA A 127 12.41 15.69 -9.29
N TRP A 128 12.91 16.26 -8.19
CA TRP A 128 14.17 17.03 -8.05
C TRP A 128 14.15 18.55 -8.10
N ALA A 129 13.15 19.20 -7.48
CA ALA A 129 13.49 20.33 -6.62
C ALA A 129 13.50 19.81 -5.18
N THR A 130 14.65 19.87 -4.50
CA THR A 130 14.81 19.48 -3.08
C THR A 130 13.94 20.30 -2.10
N ASP A 131 13.17 21.23 -2.65
CA ASP A 131 12.38 22.23 -1.97
C ASP A 131 10.87 22.11 -2.29
N SER A 132 10.49 21.06 -3.03
CA SER A 132 9.15 20.87 -3.63
C SER A 132 8.51 19.53 -3.26
N TRP A 133 8.57 19.13 -1.98
CA TRP A 133 7.88 17.93 -1.49
C TRP A 133 6.55 18.32 -0.83
N GLY A 134 5.45 17.78 -1.35
CA GLY A 134 4.08 18.03 -0.89
C GLY A 134 3.07 17.86 -2.02
N PRO A 135 1.76 17.82 -1.73
CA PRO A 135 0.73 17.94 -2.76
C PRO A 135 0.77 19.31 -3.45
N ASP A 136 0.42 19.34 -4.73
CA ASP A 136 0.14 20.55 -5.53
C ASP A 136 -1.33 20.61 -5.98
N SER A 137 -2.07 19.52 -5.79
CA SER A 137 -3.45 19.38 -6.21
C SER A 137 -4.32 18.86 -5.10
N MET A 138 -5.59 19.22 -5.14
CA MET A 138 -6.64 18.65 -4.31
C MET A 138 -7.81 18.19 -5.18
N GLN A 139 -8.49 17.12 -4.77
CA GLN A 139 -9.75 16.70 -5.35
C GLN A 139 -10.79 16.60 -4.23
N LEU A 140 -11.90 17.30 -4.45
CA LEU A 140 -13.04 17.30 -3.56
C LEU A 140 -14.12 16.37 -4.10
N THR A 141 -14.51 15.38 -3.30
CA THR A 141 -15.55 14.41 -3.66
C THR A 141 -16.64 14.39 -2.58
N PRO A 142 -17.88 14.82 -2.87
CA PRO A 142 -18.98 14.69 -1.92
C PRO A 142 -19.22 13.22 -1.57
N ILE A 143 -19.34 12.89 -0.28
CA ILE A 143 -19.46 11.50 0.21
C ILE A 143 -20.63 10.77 -0.46
N GLY A 144 -21.74 11.45 -0.76
CA GLY A 144 -22.90 10.89 -1.45
C GLY A 144 -22.85 10.82 -2.99
N SER A 145 -21.81 11.34 -3.66
CA SER A 145 -21.77 11.48 -5.14
C SER A 145 -20.81 10.50 -5.82
N LEU A 146 -21.28 9.54 -6.62
CA LEU A 146 -20.42 8.62 -7.37
C LEU A 146 -19.52 9.30 -8.43
N GLU A 147 -19.80 10.55 -8.77
CA GLU A 147 -18.97 11.35 -9.67
C GLU A 147 -17.78 11.95 -8.92
N THR A 148 -16.58 11.81 -9.48
CA THR A 148 -15.35 12.46 -9.00
C THR A 148 -15.10 13.75 -9.79
N PRO A 149 -15.28 14.94 -9.20
CA PRO A 149 -15.04 16.23 -9.87
C PRO A 149 -13.59 16.39 -10.33
N GLN A 150 -13.35 17.34 -11.25
CA GLN A 150 -11.99 17.64 -11.66
C GLN A 150 -11.15 18.17 -10.49
N PRO A 151 -9.88 17.76 -10.36
CA PRO A 151 -8.99 18.31 -9.36
C PRO A 151 -8.73 19.80 -9.54
N VAL A 152 -8.48 20.47 -8.43
CA VAL A 152 -7.95 21.84 -8.38
C VAL A 152 -6.45 21.75 -8.19
N THR A 153 -5.69 22.41 -9.06
CA THR A 153 -4.23 22.49 -9.00
C THR A 153 -3.82 23.89 -8.55
N PHE A 154 -2.91 23.93 -7.58
CA PHE A 154 -2.35 25.16 -7.03
C PHE A 154 -1.02 25.49 -7.69
N SER A 155 -0.62 26.75 -7.63
CA SER A 155 0.63 27.21 -8.27
C SER A 155 1.90 26.73 -7.57
N THR A 156 1.80 26.12 -6.38
CA THR A 156 2.94 25.58 -5.64
C THR A 156 2.52 24.41 -4.74
N PHE A 157 3.50 23.55 -4.45
CA PHE A 157 3.43 22.57 -3.38
C PHE A 157 3.18 23.21 -2.01
N TYR A 158 2.47 22.48 -1.16
CA TYR A 158 2.18 22.86 0.22
C TYR A 158 2.38 21.67 1.16
N ASN A 159 2.58 21.95 2.45
CA ASN A 159 2.86 20.94 3.48
C ASN A 159 1.63 20.58 4.31
N GLU A 160 0.66 21.50 4.43
CA GLU A 160 -0.60 21.29 5.18
C GLU A 160 -1.71 22.18 4.60
N LEU A 161 -2.98 21.79 4.77
CA LEU A 161 -4.15 22.55 4.30
C LEU A 161 -5.29 22.63 5.34
N THR A 162 -6.16 23.63 5.19
CA THR A 162 -7.47 23.68 5.88
C THR A 162 -8.49 24.38 4.97
N LEU A 163 -9.76 24.01 5.07
CA LEU A 163 -10.81 24.38 4.09
C LEU A 163 -12.06 24.98 4.73
N ASP A 164 -12.72 25.91 4.05
CA ASP A 164 -14.07 26.43 4.32
C ASP A 164 -14.88 26.48 3.02
N PHE A 165 -15.80 25.53 2.83
CA PHE A 165 -16.57 25.42 1.59
C PHE A 165 -17.64 26.49 1.46
N GLU A 166 -18.22 26.97 2.57
CA GLU A 166 -19.24 28.03 2.54
C GLU A 166 -18.63 29.35 2.05
N GLN A 167 -17.34 29.57 2.33
CA GLN A 167 -16.61 30.76 1.91
C GLN A 167 -15.75 30.56 0.67
N ASP A 168 -15.79 29.39 0.02
CA ASP A 168 -14.90 29.03 -1.09
C ASP A 168 -13.40 29.23 -0.74
N LEU A 169 -12.98 28.93 0.48
CA LEU A 169 -11.62 29.22 0.98
C LEU A 169 -10.80 27.94 1.25
N VAL A 170 -9.56 27.92 0.75
CA VAL A 170 -8.50 27.00 1.19
C VAL A 170 -7.32 27.80 1.70
N ALA A 171 -6.80 27.45 2.88
CA ALA A 171 -5.55 27.97 3.39
C ALA A 171 -4.47 26.89 3.29
N LEU A 172 -3.34 27.24 2.67
CA LEU A 172 -2.21 26.34 2.41
C LEU A 172 -0.97 26.87 3.12
N VAL A 173 -0.21 25.99 3.78
CA VAL A 173 1.08 26.34 4.41
C VAL A 173 2.24 25.70 3.65
N LYS A 174 3.28 26.49 3.40
CA LYS A 174 4.52 26.03 2.77
C LYS A 174 5.73 26.50 3.57
N THR A 175 6.61 25.58 3.97
CA THR A 175 7.91 25.92 4.57
C THR A 175 8.84 26.53 3.53
N ASN A 176 9.55 27.58 3.92
CA ASN A 176 10.59 28.15 3.07
C ASN A 176 11.85 27.26 3.14
N PRO A 177 12.32 26.70 2.00
CA PRO A 177 13.52 25.87 1.95
C PRO A 177 14.81 26.65 2.31
N ASP A 178 14.89 27.91 1.85
CA ASP A 178 16.06 28.78 2.03
C ASP A 178 16.13 29.35 3.44
N ASN A 179 14.96 29.58 4.06
CA ASN A 179 14.83 30.10 5.41
C ASN A 179 13.95 29.20 6.28
N LYS A 180 14.59 28.25 6.96
CA LYS A 180 13.96 27.27 7.85
C LYS A 180 13.32 27.86 9.12
N MET A 181 13.27 29.18 9.28
CA MET A 181 12.54 29.87 10.34
C MET A 181 11.31 30.61 9.80
N SER A 182 10.99 30.43 8.52
CA SER A 182 9.87 31.10 7.87
C SER A 182 8.97 30.13 7.11
N LEU A 183 7.68 30.44 7.10
CA LEU A 183 6.70 29.79 6.26
C LEU A 183 5.89 30.82 5.48
N GLU A 184 5.30 30.35 4.40
CA GLU A 184 4.37 31.08 3.55
C GLU A 184 2.95 30.50 3.77
N VAL A 185 1.98 31.39 3.99
CA VAL A 185 0.55 31.07 4.04
C VAL A 185 -0.12 31.62 2.80
N ARG A 186 -0.85 30.77 2.08
CA ARG A 186 -1.64 31.15 0.88
C ARG A 186 -3.11 30.91 1.11
N LEU A 187 -3.93 31.90 0.77
CA LEU A 187 -5.39 31.87 0.80
C LEU A 187 -5.91 31.80 -0.63
N CYS A 188 -6.44 30.65 -1.03
CA CYS A 188 -6.91 30.40 -2.38
C CYS A 188 -8.41 30.07 -2.39
N SER A 189 -9.02 30.13 -3.56
CA SER A 189 -10.38 29.66 -3.80
C SER A 189 -10.43 28.14 -3.92
N THR A 190 -11.35 27.47 -3.20
CA THR A 190 -11.53 26.00 -3.30
C THR A 190 -12.00 25.55 -4.66
N THR A 191 -12.65 26.42 -5.42
CA THR A 191 -13.22 26.13 -6.74
C THR A 191 -12.22 26.39 -7.85
N THR A 192 -11.42 27.46 -7.75
CA THR A 192 -10.56 27.92 -8.85
C THR A 192 -9.07 27.69 -8.62
N GLY A 193 -8.63 27.49 -7.37
CA GLY A 193 -7.21 27.43 -7.01
C GLY A 193 -6.48 28.77 -7.04
N LEU A 194 -7.17 29.87 -7.42
CA LEU A 194 -6.60 31.22 -7.52
C LEU A 194 -6.63 31.95 -6.16
N PRO A 195 -5.82 33.02 -5.97
CA PRO A 195 -5.87 33.86 -4.77
C PRO A 195 -7.29 34.28 -4.40
N HIS A 196 -7.67 34.11 -3.14
CA HIS A 196 -9.04 34.34 -2.69
C HIS A 196 -9.42 35.83 -2.80
N PRO A 197 -10.55 36.19 -3.45
CA PRO A 197 -10.87 37.57 -3.78
C PRO A 197 -11.20 38.46 -2.57
N LEU A 198 -11.65 37.88 -1.46
CA LEU A 198 -11.94 38.60 -0.21
C LEU A 198 -10.71 38.79 0.68
N ALA A 199 -9.60 38.10 0.40
CA ALA A 199 -8.39 38.22 1.21
C ALA A 199 -7.63 39.48 0.78
N ARG A 200 -7.44 40.43 1.70
CA ARG A 200 -6.61 41.62 1.44
C ARG A 200 -5.16 41.24 1.11
N ASN A 201 -4.62 40.28 1.86
CA ASN A 201 -3.30 39.70 1.67
C ASN A 201 -3.46 38.20 1.41
N PRO A 202 -3.70 37.77 0.15
CA PRO A 202 -3.93 36.36 -0.15
C PRO A 202 -2.66 35.51 -0.01
N VAL A 203 -1.49 36.15 0.11
CA VAL A 203 -0.23 35.50 0.46
C VAL A 203 0.45 36.35 1.52
N PHE A 204 0.89 35.72 2.61
CA PHE A 204 1.68 36.36 3.65
C PHE A 204 2.70 35.38 4.25
N PHE A 205 3.73 35.92 4.88
CA PHE A 205 4.87 35.17 5.40
C PHE A 205 4.93 35.30 6.92
N VAL A 206 5.22 34.19 7.59
CA VAL A 206 5.34 34.12 9.04
C VAL A 206 6.75 33.66 9.39
N GLN A 207 7.47 34.44 10.19
CA GLN A 207 8.77 34.11 10.73
C GLN A 207 8.64 33.78 12.22
N VAL A 208 9.19 32.64 12.64
CA VAL A 208 9.19 32.17 14.03
C VAL A 208 10.58 32.23 14.65
N GLY A 209 10.65 32.11 15.99
CA GLY A 209 11.89 32.20 16.76
C GLY A 209 12.80 30.96 16.69
N PHE A 210 12.32 29.87 16.11
CA PHE A 210 13.00 28.57 16.08
C PHE A 210 13.05 27.96 14.67
N ARG A 211 13.82 26.88 14.52
CA ARG A 211 13.95 26.16 13.25
C ARG A 211 12.77 25.22 13.06
N ILE A 212 12.11 25.33 11.92
CA ILE A 212 11.02 24.45 11.50
C ILE A 212 11.64 23.13 10.98
N PRO A 213 11.25 21.95 11.51
CA PRO A 213 11.86 20.65 11.18
C PRO A 213 11.63 20.18 9.73
N GLY A 214 10.75 20.85 8.98
CA GLY A 214 10.33 20.49 7.63
C GLY A 214 8.94 19.81 7.61
N PRO A 215 8.49 19.31 6.44
CA PRO A 215 7.21 18.61 6.31
C PRO A 215 7.18 17.34 7.18
N GLY A 216 6.23 17.28 8.09
CA GLY A 216 5.93 16.15 8.96
C GLY A 216 4.61 16.42 9.68
N HIS A 217 3.84 15.37 9.95
CA HIS A 217 2.42 15.46 10.34
C HIS A 217 2.12 16.03 11.74
N GLN A 218 3.13 16.58 12.40
CA GLN A 218 2.96 17.25 13.69
C GLN A 218 3.62 18.65 13.74
N THR A 219 4.18 19.11 12.62
CA THR A 219 4.80 20.44 12.53
C THR A 219 3.74 21.55 12.45
N PHE A 220 2.62 21.29 11.75
CA PHE A 220 1.57 22.28 11.48
C PHE A 220 0.19 21.81 11.95
N THR A 221 -0.65 22.74 12.34
CA THR A 221 -2.09 22.52 12.56
C THR A 221 -2.84 23.79 12.17
N LEU A 222 -3.88 23.65 11.34
CA LEU A 222 -4.62 24.79 10.79
C LEU A 222 -6.13 24.64 11.00
N GLU A 223 -6.75 25.70 11.52
CA GLU A 223 -8.21 25.78 11.65
C GLU A 223 -8.72 27.12 11.11
N VAL A 224 -9.90 27.10 10.49
CA VAL A 224 -10.56 28.30 9.97
C VAL A 224 -12.03 28.32 10.38
N ILE A 225 -12.46 29.43 10.99
CA ILE A 225 -13.84 29.69 11.43
C ILE A 225 -14.26 31.09 11.02
N GLY A 226 -15.26 31.21 10.15
CA GLY A 226 -15.69 32.51 9.65
C GLY A 226 -14.50 33.32 9.10
N ASP A 227 -14.24 34.48 9.68
CA ASP A 227 -13.15 35.36 9.25
C ASP A 227 -11.79 35.04 9.88
N ILE A 228 -11.69 34.04 10.77
CA ILE A 228 -10.51 33.75 11.56
C ILE A 228 -9.76 32.53 11.02
N LEU A 229 -8.46 32.69 10.75
CA LEU A 229 -7.53 31.61 10.45
C LEU A 229 -6.53 31.47 11.59
N VAL A 230 -6.36 30.26 12.13
CA VAL A 230 -5.37 29.96 13.16
C VAL A 230 -4.35 28.96 12.62
N VAL A 231 -3.07 29.23 12.82
CA VAL A 231 -1.95 28.36 12.43
C VAL A 231 -1.08 28.09 13.65
N ARG A 232 -0.89 26.80 13.98
CA ARG A 232 0.13 26.32 14.92
C ARG A 232 1.34 25.83 14.16
N ILE A 233 2.52 26.16 14.69
CA ILE A 233 3.84 25.77 14.20
C ILE A 233 4.58 25.21 15.41
N ALA A 234 5.16 24.01 15.32
CA ALA A 234 5.91 23.42 16.44
C ALA A 234 7.18 22.68 16.01
N GLU A 235 8.21 22.80 16.84
CA GLU A 235 9.37 21.92 16.89
C GLU A 235 9.26 21.06 18.15
N ILE A 236 8.80 19.83 17.96
CA ILE A 236 8.40 18.95 19.04
C ILE A 236 9.60 18.42 19.81
N LEU A 237 10.76 18.27 19.16
CA LEU A 237 11.96 17.73 19.80
C LEU A 237 12.61 18.75 20.74
N ASP A 238 12.50 20.04 20.42
CA ASP A 238 13.03 21.14 21.24
C ASP A 238 11.97 21.75 22.17
N TYR A 239 10.73 21.25 22.12
CA TYR A 239 9.59 21.74 22.92
C TYR A 239 9.28 23.23 22.68
N GLU A 240 9.26 23.64 21.41
CA GLU A 240 8.96 25.01 21.01
C GLU A 240 7.70 25.05 20.12
N TYR A 241 6.82 26.02 20.34
CA TYR A 241 5.66 26.24 19.48
C TYR A 241 5.26 27.71 19.38
N GLU A 242 4.64 28.05 18.25
CA GLU A 242 3.97 29.33 17.98
C GLU A 242 2.57 29.05 17.43
N ILE A 243 1.57 29.77 17.94
CA ILE A 243 0.19 29.77 17.46
C ILE A 243 -0.18 31.20 17.16
N MET A 244 -0.66 31.45 15.95
CA MET A 244 -1.03 32.79 15.51
C MET A 244 -2.41 32.74 14.85
N ALA A 245 -3.26 33.71 15.20
CA ALA A 245 -4.61 33.84 14.68
C ALA A 245 -4.75 35.16 13.92
N TRP A 246 -5.31 35.12 12.72
CA TRP A 246 -5.54 36.29 11.88
C TRP A 246 -7.00 36.41 11.48
N ASN A 247 -7.46 37.65 11.28
CA ASN A 247 -8.58 37.88 10.39
C ASN A 247 -8.07 37.75 8.95
N TRP A 248 -8.42 36.68 8.25
CA TRP A 248 -7.86 36.38 6.94
C TRP A 248 -8.36 37.33 5.83
N LYS A 249 -9.53 37.96 6.01
CA LYS A 249 -10.07 38.96 5.06
C LYS A 249 -9.33 40.28 5.19
N SER A 250 -9.17 40.80 6.41
CA SER A 250 -8.52 42.08 6.65
C SER A 250 -6.99 41.99 6.69
N GLY A 251 -6.44 40.81 6.98
CA GLY A 251 -5.02 40.57 7.24
C GLY A 251 -4.54 41.00 8.63
N ALA A 252 -5.44 41.35 9.55
CA ALA A 252 -5.07 41.77 10.90
C ALA A 252 -4.68 40.54 11.75
N LEU A 253 -3.56 40.61 12.48
CA LEU A 253 -3.21 39.64 13.50
C LEU A 253 -4.09 39.87 14.73
N LEU A 254 -4.79 38.84 15.18
CA LEU A 254 -5.71 38.88 16.31
C LEU A 254 -5.06 38.41 17.60
N CYS A 255 -4.23 37.36 17.51
CA CYS A 255 -3.63 36.73 18.69
C CYS A 255 -2.32 36.01 18.31
N ARG A 256 -1.33 36.05 19.21
CA ARG A 256 -0.11 35.24 19.18
C ARG A 256 0.02 34.51 20.51
N ILE A 257 0.30 33.22 20.50
CA ILE A 257 0.60 32.42 21.68
C ILE A 257 1.87 31.63 21.38
N GLY A 258 2.96 31.89 22.11
CA GLY A 258 4.25 31.24 21.88
C GLY A 258 4.82 30.64 23.16
N SER A 259 5.59 29.56 23.03
CA SER A 259 6.36 28.96 24.12
C SER A 259 7.66 28.37 23.59
N ILE A 260 8.73 28.49 24.40
CA ILE A 260 10.06 27.92 24.14
C ILE A 260 10.36 26.67 24.98
N SER A 261 9.37 26.22 25.77
CA SER A 261 9.57 25.18 26.77
C SER A 261 8.27 24.43 27.06
N GLY A 262 7.63 23.91 26.01
CA GLY A 262 6.43 23.11 26.12
C GLY A 262 5.92 22.53 24.81
N ILE A 263 4.91 21.68 24.94
CA ILE A 263 4.13 21.14 23.82
C ILE A 263 2.69 21.63 23.96
N ALA A 264 2.01 21.89 22.85
CA ALA A 264 0.62 22.29 22.87
C ALA A 264 -0.13 21.91 21.59
N ASP A 265 -1.44 21.79 21.73
CA ASP A 265 -2.41 21.73 20.64
C ASP A 265 -3.60 22.64 20.96
N PHE A 266 -4.35 23.05 19.94
CA PHE A 266 -5.43 24.02 20.09
C PHE A 266 -6.71 23.59 19.39
N THR A 267 -7.83 24.19 19.76
CA THR A 267 -9.08 24.13 19.01
C THR A 267 -9.96 25.35 19.31
N LEU A 268 -10.93 25.62 18.44
CA LEU A 268 -11.82 26.78 18.52
C LEU A 268 -13.12 26.44 19.26
N LEU A 269 -13.45 27.22 20.31
CA LEU A 269 -14.70 27.03 21.07
C LEU A 269 -15.89 27.76 20.45
N ASP A 270 -15.62 28.89 19.82
CA ASP A 270 -16.58 29.72 19.08
C ASP A 270 -15.79 30.71 18.20
N SER A 271 -16.48 31.69 17.59
CA SER A 271 -15.86 32.70 16.73
C SER A 271 -15.00 33.74 17.49
N THR A 272 -14.84 33.61 18.80
CA THR A 272 -14.17 34.58 19.67
C THR A 272 -13.19 33.97 20.66
N HIS A 273 -13.29 32.66 20.96
CA HIS A 273 -12.49 31.99 21.97
C HIS A 273 -11.73 30.78 21.42
N LEU A 274 -10.45 30.72 21.75
CA LEU A 274 -9.55 29.60 21.45
C LEU A 274 -9.23 28.85 22.74
N ALA A 275 -9.32 27.52 22.71
CA ALA A 275 -8.84 26.64 23.77
C ALA A 275 -7.45 26.11 23.40
N LEU A 276 -6.54 26.10 24.37
CA LEU A 276 -5.18 25.59 24.24
C LEU A 276 -4.94 24.51 25.29
N PHE A 277 -4.64 23.29 24.87
CA PHE A 277 -4.11 22.26 25.76
C PHE A 277 -2.59 22.33 25.70
N SER A 278 -1.95 22.65 26.82
CA SER A 278 -0.50 22.83 26.88
C SER A 278 0.13 22.00 28.00
N VAL A 279 1.36 21.57 27.75
CA VAL A 279 2.23 20.93 28.73
C VAL A 279 3.56 21.66 28.74
N THR A 280 3.87 22.34 29.84
CA THR A 280 5.14 23.04 30.01
C THR A 280 6.19 22.15 30.67
N THR A 281 7.45 22.41 30.33
CA THR A 281 8.58 21.68 30.90
C THR A 281 9.00 22.27 32.24
N ASP A 282 9.35 21.41 33.19
CA ASP A 282 10.07 21.76 34.41
C ASP A 282 11.52 21.19 34.37
N GLU A 283 12.23 21.18 35.49
CA GLU A 283 13.60 20.62 35.59
C GLU A 283 13.71 19.14 35.17
N GLN A 284 12.60 18.40 35.14
CA GLN A 284 12.55 16.96 34.89
C GLN A 284 11.92 16.61 33.54
N GLY A 285 11.26 17.56 32.86
CA GLY A 285 10.65 17.35 31.54
C GLY A 285 9.25 17.93 31.40
N PRO A 286 8.48 17.58 30.36
CA PRO A 286 7.11 18.08 30.12
C PRO A 286 6.11 17.48 31.12
N ARG A 287 5.73 18.26 32.14
CA ARG A 287 4.99 17.74 33.32
C ARG A 287 3.84 18.62 33.81
N LEU A 288 3.84 19.90 33.48
CA LEU A 288 2.83 20.86 33.96
C LEU A 288 1.73 20.99 32.91
N ILE A 289 0.57 20.38 33.17
CA ILE A 289 -0.54 20.27 32.22
C ILE A 289 -1.59 21.34 32.52
N ALA A 290 -2.05 22.05 31.49
CA ALA A 290 -3.09 23.06 31.60
C ALA A 290 -4.00 23.09 30.37
N LEU A 291 -5.24 23.52 30.57
CA LEU A 291 -6.15 23.92 29.50
C LEU A 291 -6.44 25.41 29.64
N SER A 292 -6.09 26.21 28.65
CA SER A 292 -6.17 27.68 28.72
C SER A 292 -7.14 28.22 27.68
N LEU A 293 -7.93 29.23 28.04
CA LEU A 293 -8.82 29.93 27.12
C LEU A 293 -8.28 31.31 26.78
N TYR A 294 -8.23 31.62 25.50
CA TYR A 294 -7.78 32.90 24.97
C TYR A 294 -8.94 33.59 24.26
N SER A 295 -9.06 34.90 24.46
CA SER A 295 -9.92 35.74 23.62
C SER A 295 -9.16 36.11 22.34
N MET A 296 -9.82 35.97 21.20
CA MET A 296 -9.33 36.41 19.89
C MET A 296 -9.99 37.72 19.44
N ILE A 297 -10.75 38.36 20.33
CA ILE A 297 -11.39 39.65 20.04
C ILE A 297 -10.28 40.70 20.02
N PRO A 298 -10.13 41.47 18.93
CA PRO A 298 -9.10 42.50 18.86
C PRO A 298 -9.31 43.53 19.97
N HIS A 299 -8.25 43.77 20.76
CA HIS A 299 -8.21 44.95 21.61
C HIS A 299 -8.34 46.18 20.70
N THR A 300 -9.23 47.11 21.06
CA THR A 300 -9.81 48.16 20.21
C THR A 300 -8.84 49.18 19.58
N HIS A 301 -7.53 48.92 19.58
CA HIS A 301 -6.50 49.83 19.10
C HIS A 301 -5.57 49.32 17.98
N ASP A 302 -5.59 48.03 17.58
CA ASP A 302 -4.58 47.49 16.64
C ASP A 302 -5.14 46.75 15.40
N GLU A 303 -6.33 47.11 14.90
CA GLU A 303 -6.76 46.70 13.54
C GLU A 303 -6.02 47.46 12.41
N THR A 304 -4.76 47.86 12.63
CA THR A 304 -3.92 48.31 11.52
C THR A 304 -3.43 47.08 10.79
N ALA A 305 -3.86 46.92 9.53
CA ALA A 305 -3.32 45.88 8.67
C ALA A 305 -1.79 46.00 8.61
N THR A 306 -1.13 45.07 9.28
CA THR A 306 0.30 44.83 9.14
C THR A 306 0.53 44.30 7.72
N GLY A 307 1.68 44.60 7.14
CA GLY A 307 2.01 44.13 5.79
C GLY A 307 1.99 42.60 5.68
N PRO A 308 2.31 42.04 4.52
CA PRO A 308 2.29 40.59 4.29
C PRO A 308 3.42 39.82 5.02
N TYR A 309 4.10 40.44 5.99
CA TYR A 309 5.23 39.85 6.72
C TYR A 309 4.97 39.98 8.21
N PHE A 310 4.96 38.84 8.90
CA PHE A 310 4.74 38.74 10.33
C PHE A 310 5.95 38.05 10.96
N SER A 311 6.65 38.74 11.86
CA SER A 311 7.66 38.11 12.71
C SER A 311 7.06 37.89 14.08
N ALA A 312 6.95 36.65 14.53
CA ALA A 312 6.39 36.31 15.84
C ALA A 312 7.07 37.10 16.97
N MET A 313 8.38 37.34 16.85
CA MET A 313 9.18 38.08 17.83
C MET A 313 8.83 39.57 17.95
N GLU A 314 8.09 40.14 16.99
CA GLU A 314 7.65 41.55 17.00
C GLU A 314 6.32 41.77 17.75
N TYR A 315 5.59 40.69 18.05
CA TYR A 315 4.29 40.75 18.72
C TYR A 315 4.38 40.14 20.11
N GLU A 316 3.70 40.71 21.09
CA GLU A 316 3.65 40.11 22.43
C GLU A 316 2.78 38.84 22.44
N SER A 317 3.16 37.85 23.24
CA SER A 317 2.31 36.68 23.45
C SER A 317 1.10 37.05 24.30
N ALA A 318 -0.09 36.69 23.82
CA ALA A 318 -1.34 36.89 24.52
C ALA A 318 -1.33 36.17 25.87
N GLN A 319 -2.00 36.78 26.85
CA GLN A 319 -2.27 36.13 28.13
C GLN A 319 -3.60 35.38 28.06
N PRO A 320 -3.68 34.18 28.65
CA PRO A 320 -4.95 33.47 28.71
C PRO A 320 -5.93 34.21 29.63
N SER A 321 -7.20 34.25 29.24
CA SER A 321 -8.27 34.76 30.10
C SER A 321 -8.52 33.82 31.28
N LEU A 322 -8.55 32.52 31.01
CA LEU A 322 -8.73 31.46 32.00
C LEU A 322 -7.66 30.38 31.82
N VAL A 323 -7.15 29.84 32.93
CA VAL A 323 -6.26 28.67 32.97
C VAL A 323 -6.88 27.63 33.87
N PHE A 324 -7.21 26.48 33.32
CA PHE A 324 -7.76 25.33 34.00
C PHE A 324 -6.64 24.34 34.32
N GLU A 325 -6.29 24.23 35.60
CA GLU A 325 -5.19 23.35 36.02
C GLU A 325 -5.62 21.88 36.01
N PHE A 326 -4.70 21.02 35.57
CA PHE A 326 -4.81 19.58 35.72
C PHE A 326 -4.08 19.12 36.99
N PRO A 327 -4.41 17.93 37.53
CA PRO A 327 -3.73 17.42 38.72
C PRO A 327 -2.24 17.19 38.47
N LYS A 328 -1.45 17.35 39.54
CA LYS A 328 0.00 17.18 39.46
C LYS A 328 0.36 15.76 39.03
N LEU A 329 1.24 15.65 38.03
CA LEU A 329 1.82 14.39 37.56
C LEU A 329 2.70 13.77 38.66
N ASP A 330 2.68 12.44 38.79
CA ASP A 330 3.56 11.71 39.71
C ASP A 330 5.03 11.88 39.28
N ASP A 331 5.94 12.05 40.24
CA ASP A 331 7.36 12.36 39.99
C ASP A 331 8.06 11.31 39.09
N ALA A 332 7.53 10.10 38.96
CA ALA A 332 8.08 9.05 38.09
C ALA A 332 7.67 9.15 36.60
N TYR A 333 6.74 10.04 36.24
CA TYR A 333 6.17 10.14 34.90
C TYR A 333 6.46 11.48 34.22
N GLN A 334 6.44 11.48 32.88
CA GLN A 334 6.42 12.68 32.04
C GLN A 334 5.42 12.49 30.89
N VAL A 335 4.96 13.59 30.30
CA VAL A 335 4.08 13.53 29.11
C VAL A 335 4.93 13.25 27.87
N LEU A 336 4.52 12.28 27.06
CA LEU A 336 5.15 12.03 25.76
C LEU A 336 4.87 13.20 24.81
N SER A 337 5.80 13.47 23.91
CA SER A 337 5.80 14.65 23.05
C SER A 337 4.60 14.76 22.09
N ARG A 338 3.75 13.73 22.00
CA ARG A 338 2.52 13.69 21.20
C ARG A 338 1.29 13.97 22.09
N VAL A 339 0.74 15.18 21.97
CA VAL A 339 -0.55 15.62 22.52
C VAL A 339 -1.48 16.05 21.40
N ILE A 340 -2.78 15.75 21.51
CA ILE A 340 -3.79 16.11 20.50
C ILE A 340 -5.04 16.63 21.20
N MET A 341 -5.62 17.72 20.72
CA MET A 341 -6.92 18.24 21.15
C MET A 341 -7.80 18.57 19.94
N ARG A 342 -9.07 18.15 19.97
CA ARG A 342 -10.03 18.39 18.87
C ARG A 342 -11.43 18.72 19.38
N SER A 343 -12.18 19.48 18.60
CA SER A 343 -13.63 19.71 18.80
C SER A 343 -14.40 19.69 17.48
N ASP A 344 -14.26 18.62 16.71
CA ASP A 344 -14.90 18.47 15.40
C ASP A 344 -16.42 18.20 15.51
N PRO A 345 -17.25 18.73 14.58
CA PRO A 345 -16.89 19.78 13.64
C PRO A 345 -16.71 21.11 14.38
N ILE A 346 -15.74 21.91 13.90
CA ILE A 346 -15.48 23.27 14.40
C ILE A 346 -16.80 24.08 14.43
N PRO A 347 -17.02 24.95 15.42
CA PRO A 347 -18.24 25.75 15.50
C PRO A 347 -18.51 26.56 14.23
N GLY A 348 -19.78 26.73 13.89
CA GLY A 348 -20.26 27.37 12.66
C GLY A 348 -20.38 26.41 11.47
N ARG A 349 -19.73 25.24 11.51
CA ARG A 349 -19.68 24.30 10.40
C ARG A 349 -20.96 23.48 10.25
N THR A 350 -21.37 23.27 9.01
CA THR A 350 -22.54 22.46 8.68
C THR A 350 -22.32 21.00 9.09
N THR A 351 -23.17 20.51 10.01
CA THR A 351 -23.18 19.13 10.52
C THR A 351 -24.19 18.25 9.79
N TYR A 352 -25.29 18.85 9.31
CA TYR A 352 -26.33 18.17 8.56
C TYR A 352 -26.94 19.10 7.53
N THR A 353 -27.20 18.59 6.32
CA THR A 353 -27.82 19.36 5.22
C THR A 353 -28.93 18.57 4.55
N LYS A 354 -30.12 19.18 4.47
CA LYS A 354 -31.22 18.71 3.62
C LYS A 354 -32.04 19.87 3.09
N SER A 355 -33.20 20.20 3.71
CA SER A 355 -33.98 21.40 3.36
C SER A 355 -33.37 22.69 3.91
N ALA A 356 -32.56 22.57 4.98
CA ALA A 356 -31.66 23.60 5.48
C ALA A 356 -30.39 22.93 6.03
N SER A 357 -29.38 23.74 6.32
CA SER A 357 -28.14 23.32 6.98
C SER A 357 -28.26 23.59 8.47
N PHE A 358 -27.81 22.65 9.30
CA PHE A 358 -27.70 22.79 10.74
C PHE A 358 -26.24 22.75 11.17
N ALA A 359 -25.86 23.61 12.11
CA ALA A 359 -24.51 23.74 12.63
C ALA A 359 -24.51 23.96 14.15
N HIS A 360 -23.40 23.67 14.80
CA HIS A 360 -23.17 24.04 16.21
C HIS A 360 -22.66 25.48 16.27
N SER A 361 -23.19 26.34 17.14
CA SER A 361 -22.68 27.71 17.29
C SER A 361 -21.45 27.80 18.21
N THR A 362 -21.23 26.77 19.02
CA THR A 362 -20.14 26.64 19.99
C THR A 362 -19.74 25.17 20.05
N ALA A 363 -18.49 24.88 20.42
CA ALA A 363 -18.04 23.51 20.62
C ALA A 363 -18.89 22.87 21.73
N LEU A 364 -19.28 21.60 21.56
CA LEU A 364 -20.02 20.87 22.59
C LEU A 364 -19.10 20.11 23.52
N THR A 365 -18.11 19.41 22.96
CA THR A 365 -17.18 18.56 23.70
C THR A 365 -15.78 18.68 23.11
N LEU A 366 -14.77 18.76 23.97
CA LEU A 366 -13.36 18.69 23.58
C LEU A 366 -12.85 17.27 23.82
N SER A 367 -12.18 16.68 22.84
CA SER A 367 -11.48 15.41 22.98
C SER A 367 -9.98 15.67 23.06
N ILE A 368 -9.36 15.29 24.17
CA ILE A 368 -7.93 15.40 24.43
C ILE A 368 -7.32 14.00 24.50
N ILE A 369 -6.20 13.80 23.80
CA ILE A 369 -5.41 12.57 23.81
C ILE A 369 -4.00 12.91 24.30
N MET A 370 -3.54 12.19 25.31
CA MET A 370 -2.19 12.33 25.84
C MET A 370 -1.64 10.98 26.30
N SER A 371 -0.31 10.83 26.30
CA SER A 371 0.35 9.62 26.77
C SER A 371 1.42 9.97 27.81
N LEU A 372 1.61 9.12 28.80
CA LEU A 372 2.60 9.28 29.86
C LEU A 372 3.66 8.20 29.75
N SER A 373 4.94 8.55 29.85
CA SER A 373 6.05 7.61 29.93
C SER A 373 6.72 7.65 31.30
N HIS A 374 7.27 6.51 31.71
CA HIS A 374 7.96 6.34 32.98
C HIS A 374 9.47 6.50 32.81
N PHE A 375 10.14 7.27 33.67
CA PHE A 375 11.57 7.60 33.50
C PHE A 375 12.53 6.39 33.49
N SER A 376 12.15 5.26 34.09
CA SER A 376 13.04 4.10 34.26
C SER A 376 12.90 3.00 33.20
N SER A 377 12.13 3.20 32.13
CA SER A 377 11.91 2.19 31.09
C SER A 377 12.87 2.40 29.90
N PRO A 378 13.78 1.47 29.57
CA PRO A 378 14.65 1.56 28.40
C PRO A 378 13.90 1.34 27.07
N ASP A 379 12.75 0.65 27.12
CA ASP A 379 11.80 0.52 26.01
C ASP A 379 10.65 1.52 26.23
N MET A 380 10.55 2.53 25.35
CA MET A 380 9.63 3.67 25.53
C MET A 380 8.15 3.32 25.31
N ASP A 381 7.83 2.20 24.64
CA ASP A 381 6.45 1.88 24.23
C ASP A 381 5.74 0.83 25.10
N GLU A 382 6.44 -0.14 25.71
CA GLU A 382 5.78 -1.29 26.36
C GLU A 382 5.13 -0.97 27.73
N ASN A 383 5.48 0.17 28.36
CA ASN A 383 5.03 0.58 29.70
C ASN A 383 4.35 1.98 29.75
N SER A 384 3.94 2.53 28.61
CA SER A 384 3.31 3.86 28.55
C SER A 384 1.83 3.85 28.96
N VAL A 385 1.35 4.93 29.57
CA VAL A 385 -0.07 5.10 29.95
C VAL A 385 -0.75 6.01 28.94
N HIS A 386 -1.71 5.48 28.18
CA HIS A 386 -2.47 6.25 27.18
C HIS A 386 -3.81 6.72 27.76
N LEU A 387 -4.11 8.01 27.62
CA LEU A 387 -5.29 8.66 28.18
C LEU A 387 -6.10 9.35 27.09
N ARG A 388 -7.43 9.20 27.18
CA ARG A 388 -8.40 9.97 26.40
C ARG A 388 -9.36 10.69 27.35
N ILE A 389 -9.53 11.98 27.15
CA ILE A 389 -10.25 12.87 28.06
C ILE A 389 -11.30 13.64 27.26
N PHE A 390 -12.55 13.58 27.69
CA PHE A 390 -13.64 14.38 27.13
C PHE A 390 -13.98 15.51 28.08
N VAL A 391 -14.12 16.73 27.57
CA VAL A 391 -14.43 17.93 28.35
C VAL A 391 -15.68 18.61 27.82
N GLU A 392 -16.67 18.90 28.67
CA GLU A 392 -17.85 19.68 28.29
C GLU A 392 -17.47 21.15 28.09
N ALA A 393 -17.49 21.63 26.85
CA ALA A 393 -17.08 23.00 26.52
C ALA A 393 -17.97 24.06 27.19
N LYS A 394 -19.28 23.79 27.34
CA LYS A 394 -20.20 24.68 28.05
C LYS A 394 -19.79 24.92 29.52
N SER A 395 -19.24 23.91 30.18
CA SER A 395 -18.74 24.06 31.56
C SER A 395 -17.56 25.04 31.60
N LEU A 396 -16.66 25.01 30.60
CA LEU A 396 -15.55 25.96 30.51
C LEU A 396 -16.04 27.38 30.21
N LEU A 397 -16.91 27.54 29.21
CA LEU A 397 -17.49 28.83 28.81
C LEU A 397 -18.31 29.49 29.91
N SER A 398 -18.86 28.72 30.85
CA SER A 398 -19.63 29.27 31.97
C SER A 398 -18.80 30.18 32.89
N TYR A 399 -17.48 29.98 32.94
CA TYR A 399 -16.56 30.83 33.70
C TYR A 399 -16.26 32.17 32.99
N LEU A 400 -16.48 32.26 31.67
CA LEU A 400 -16.36 33.51 30.91
C LEU A 400 -17.57 34.43 31.10
N LEU A 401 -18.72 33.87 31.47
CA LEU A 401 -19.96 34.61 31.70
C LEU A 401 -20.00 35.32 33.06
N GLU A 402 -19.12 34.97 33.99
CA GLU A 402 -18.90 35.76 35.20
C GLU A 402 -18.11 37.01 34.80
N PRO A 403 -18.59 38.24 35.07
CA PRO A 403 -17.88 39.46 34.72
C PRO A 403 -16.62 39.59 35.59
N THR A 404 -15.56 38.90 35.21
CA THR A 404 -14.22 39.12 35.74
C THR A 404 -13.69 40.37 35.05
N GLY A 405 -14.01 41.54 35.61
CA GLY A 405 -13.48 42.83 35.19
C GLY A 405 -11.98 43.00 35.47
N HIS A 406 -11.20 41.93 35.31
CA HIS A 406 -9.78 41.88 35.57
C HIS A 406 -9.04 41.61 34.24
N GLU A 407 -8.02 42.41 33.97
CA GLU A 407 -7.03 42.17 32.91
C GLU A 407 -6.10 40.97 33.24
N ASP A 408 -6.24 40.40 34.44
CA ASP A 408 -5.41 39.31 34.96
C ASP A 408 -5.99 37.94 34.59
N THR A 409 -5.11 37.00 34.22
CA THR A 409 -5.41 35.58 34.02
C THR A 409 -6.01 34.95 35.28
N VAL A 410 -7.17 34.33 35.16
CA VAL A 410 -7.80 33.59 36.26
C VAL A 410 -7.41 32.12 36.19
N VAL A 411 -6.77 31.61 37.24
CA VAL A 411 -6.39 30.20 37.38
C VAL A 411 -7.47 29.47 38.17
N ILE A 412 -8.00 28.38 37.61
CA ILE A 412 -9.08 27.57 38.18
C ILE A 412 -8.51 26.19 38.52
N PRO A 413 -8.37 25.85 39.82
CA PRO A 413 -7.84 24.56 40.26
C PRO A 413 -8.72 23.39 39.84
N TRP A 414 -8.10 22.23 39.62
CA TRP A 414 -8.78 20.99 39.20
C TRP A 414 -10.02 20.65 40.04
N GLU A 415 -9.96 20.82 41.36
CA GLU A 415 -11.03 20.46 42.30
C GLU A 415 -12.31 21.27 42.08
N VAL A 416 -12.21 22.42 41.40
CA VAL A 416 -13.33 23.33 41.13
C VAL A 416 -14.03 22.95 39.83
N TRP A 417 -13.28 22.69 38.77
CA TRP A 417 -13.83 22.52 37.42
C TRP A 417 -13.78 21.07 36.90
N GLY A 418 -12.71 20.35 37.20
CA GLY A 418 -12.30 19.16 36.48
C GLY A 418 -13.22 17.96 36.66
N THR A 419 -13.57 17.64 37.91
CA THR A 419 -14.34 16.42 38.23
C THR A 419 -15.68 16.36 37.50
N ARG A 420 -16.42 17.47 37.41
CA ARG A 420 -17.76 17.47 36.78
C ARG A 420 -17.72 17.75 35.28
N ALA A 421 -16.75 18.53 34.82
CA ALA A 421 -16.65 18.94 33.42
C ALA A 421 -15.96 17.89 32.55
N THR A 422 -15.27 16.91 33.13
CA THR A 422 -14.46 15.94 32.37
C THR A 422 -14.89 14.49 32.56
N ARG A 423 -14.53 13.63 31.59
CA ARG A 423 -14.53 12.17 31.71
C ARG A 423 -13.25 11.60 31.14
N TRP A 424 -12.54 10.81 31.95
CA TRP A 424 -11.23 10.24 31.62
C TRP A 424 -11.32 8.76 31.32
N PHE A 425 -10.50 8.29 30.39
CA PHE A 425 -10.42 6.89 30.00
C PHE A 425 -8.97 6.45 29.80
N LEU A 426 -8.68 5.21 30.19
CA LEU A 426 -7.44 4.48 29.86
C LEU A 426 -7.60 3.80 28.51
N CYS A 427 -6.56 3.90 27.67
CA CYS A 427 -6.49 3.29 26.35
C CYS A 427 -5.35 2.25 26.29
N GLU A 428 -5.53 1.22 25.48
CA GLU A 428 -4.57 0.09 25.38
C GLU A 428 -3.40 0.36 24.43
N LYS A 429 -3.57 1.28 23.46
CA LYS A 429 -2.56 1.63 22.46
C LYS A 429 -2.54 3.13 22.22
N GLN A 430 -1.41 3.63 21.73
CA GLN A 430 -1.31 4.99 21.21
C GLN A 430 -2.15 5.10 19.93
N THR A 431 -2.96 6.14 19.82
CA THR A 431 -3.87 6.33 18.69
C THR A 431 -3.15 6.91 17.48
N THR A 432 -3.65 6.59 16.28
CA THR A 432 -3.24 7.18 15.00
C THR A 432 -3.58 8.69 14.98
N TYR A 433 -3.01 9.48 14.08
CA TYR A 433 -3.12 10.95 14.12
C TYR A 433 -4.05 11.53 13.05
N TRP A 434 -4.69 10.67 12.26
CA TRP A 434 -5.46 11.06 11.06
C TRP A 434 -6.96 10.85 11.16
N VAL A 435 -7.46 10.23 12.23
CA VAL A 435 -8.84 9.69 12.24
C VAL A 435 -9.76 10.55 13.10
N TYR A 436 -10.89 10.97 12.52
CA TYR A 436 -11.90 11.81 13.16
C TYR A 436 -12.88 10.95 13.97
N TRP A 437 -12.57 10.67 15.22
CA TRP A 437 -13.47 9.88 16.07
C TRP A 437 -14.61 10.67 16.71
N THR A 438 -14.61 12.00 16.59
CA THR A 438 -15.60 12.87 17.25
C THR A 438 -16.39 13.71 16.26
N SER A 439 -17.69 13.83 16.51
CA SER A 439 -18.58 14.76 15.80
C SER A 439 -19.58 15.37 16.79
N GLY A 440 -19.36 16.66 17.11
CA GLY A 440 -20.07 17.42 18.13
C GLY A 440 -19.79 16.86 19.52
N SER A 441 -20.78 16.23 20.14
CA SER A 441 -20.66 15.54 21.44
C SER A 441 -20.47 14.03 21.32
N ARG A 442 -20.43 13.50 20.09
CA ARG A 442 -20.44 12.07 19.83
C ARG A 442 -19.03 11.56 19.60
N PHE A 443 -18.74 10.37 20.10
CA PHE A 443 -17.50 9.64 19.89
C PHE A 443 -17.79 8.22 19.45
N ILE A 444 -17.12 7.76 18.40
CA ILE A 444 -17.24 6.39 17.88
C ILE A 444 -16.13 5.50 18.42
N ARG A 445 -16.48 4.26 18.77
CA ARG A 445 -15.53 3.20 19.07
C ARG A 445 -16.05 1.87 18.54
N VAL A 446 -15.17 1.13 17.90
CA VAL A 446 -15.41 -0.24 17.46
C VAL A 446 -14.59 -1.17 18.35
N ASN A 447 -15.23 -2.20 18.92
CA ASN A 447 -14.57 -3.19 19.76
C ASN A 447 -14.58 -4.54 19.05
N GLU A 448 -13.39 -5.16 18.99
CA GLU A 448 -13.22 -6.48 18.36
C GLU A 448 -14.12 -7.54 19.01
N ASN A 449 -14.93 -8.22 18.20
CA ASN A 449 -15.79 -9.30 18.67
C ASN A 449 -15.16 -10.67 18.38
N ALA A 450 -14.52 -11.28 19.39
CA ALA A 450 -13.91 -12.61 19.24
C ALA A 450 -14.94 -13.73 18.94
N HIS A 451 -16.24 -13.47 19.02
CA HIS A 451 -17.33 -14.44 18.76
C HIS A 451 -18.16 -14.15 17.50
N SER A 452 -18.02 -12.98 16.86
CA SER A 452 -18.67 -12.63 15.60
C SER A 452 -17.75 -12.09 14.52
N ASP A 453 -18.20 -12.16 13.27
CA ASP A 453 -17.48 -11.67 12.09
C ASP A 453 -17.52 -10.17 11.87
N LEU A 454 -18.34 -9.55 12.70
CA LEU A 454 -18.56 -8.15 12.76
C LEU A 454 -18.22 -7.70 14.17
N ASP A 455 -17.65 -6.51 14.24
CA ASP A 455 -17.33 -5.85 15.47
C ASP A 455 -18.52 -5.09 16.05
N ASP A 456 -18.40 -4.81 17.34
CA ASP A 456 -19.38 -4.06 18.10
C ASP A 456 -19.16 -2.56 17.89
N LEU A 457 -20.07 -1.92 17.16
CA LEU A 457 -20.08 -0.47 16.97
C LEU A 457 -20.73 0.20 18.16
N SER A 458 -19.98 1.06 18.87
CA SER A 458 -20.46 1.85 20.00
C SER A 458 -20.32 3.35 19.73
N VAL A 459 -21.42 4.08 19.89
CA VAL A 459 -21.43 5.55 19.83
C VAL A 459 -21.71 6.11 21.22
N PHE A 460 -20.76 6.87 21.73
CA PHE A 460 -20.81 7.57 23.01
C PHE A 460 -21.27 9.01 22.78
N ASP A 461 -22.26 9.49 23.51
CA ASP A 461 -22.72 10.88 23.46
C ASP A 461 -22.53 11.53 24.83
N PHE A 462 -21.68 12.54 24.88
CA PHE A 462 -21.31 13.26 26.09
C PHE A 462 -22.18 14.51 26.34
N HIS A 463 -23.20 14.77 25.51
CA HIS A 463 -24.06 15.96 25.66
C HIS A 463 -25.11 15.78 26.78
N PRO A 464 -25.01 16.50 27.92
CA PRO A 464 -25.87 16.25 29.06
C PRO A 464 -27.38 16.40 28.81
N PRO A 465 -27.89 17.32 27.97
CA PRO A 465 -29.31 17.38 27.61
C PRO A 465 -29.83 16.09 26.97
N ILE A 466 -29.04 15.43 26.11
CA ILE A 466 -29.43 14.19 25.44
C ILE A 466 -29.43 13.01 26.43
N VAL A 467 -28.42 12.96 27.31
CA VAL A 467 -28.33 11.98 28.39
C VAL A 467 -29.52 12.11 29.35
N LYS A 468 -29.89 13.35 29.73
CA LYS A 468 -31.04 13.62 30.61
C LYS A 468 -32.39 13.29 29.96
N ARG A 469 -32.53 13.49 28.65
CA ARG A 469 -33.76 13.18 27.90
C ARG A 469 -34.09 11.69 27.94
N THR A 470 -33.07 10.84 27.98
CA THR A 470 -33.20 9.37 27.92
C THR A 470 -33.21 8.72 29.32
N SER A 471 -32.62 9.38 30.33
CA SER A 471 -32.54 8.90 31.72
C SER A 471 -33.86 8.56 32.45
N PRO A 472 -35.00 9.27 32.26
CA PRO A 472 -36.23 8.98 33.01
C PRO A 472 -37.19 7.97 32.34
N TYR A 473 -36.94 7.54 31.09
CA TYR A 473 -37.83 6.63 30.35
C TYR A 473 -37.29 5.20 30.19
N SER A 474 -36.03 4.91 30.52
CA SER A 474 -35.48 3.54 30.47
C SER A 474 -36.22 2.58 31.42
N ASN A 475 -36.70 3.04 32.59
CA ASN A 475 -37.35 2.16 33.58
C ASN A 475 -38.73 1.57 33.21
N ARG A 476 -39.30 1.81 32.01
CA ARG A 476 -40.64 1.28 31.69
C ARG A 476 -40.71 0.21 30.60
N ASP A 477 -39.66 0.03 29.78
CA ASP A 477 -39.60 -1.03 28.76
C ASP A 477 -38.15 -1.42 28.35
N SER A 478 -37.10 -1.06 29.11
CA SER A 478 -35.72 -1.30 28.67
C SER A 478 -35.28 -2.76 28.78
N THR A 479 -34.70 -3.27 27.70
CA THR A 479 -33.84 -4.46 27.63
C THR A 479 -32.73 -4.47 28.69
N GLU A 480 -32.36 -3.32 29.26
CA GLU A 480 -31.41 -3.17 30.37
C GLU A 480 -31.79 -3.94 31.64
N ASP A 481 -33.07 -4.17 31.94
CA ASP A 481 -33.49 -4.93 33.14
C ASP A 481 -33.42 -6.45 32.95
N GLN A 482 -33.15 -6.91 31.72
CA GLN A 482 -33.01 -8.33 31.39
C GLN A 482 -31.57 -8.84 31.54
N MET A 483 -30.57 -7.96 31.75
CA MET A 483 -29.13 -8.33 31.79
C MET A 483 -28.36 -7.69 32.97
N PRO A 484 -28.53 -8.19 34.22
CA PRO A 484 -27.88 -7.62 35.41
C PRO A 484 -26.35 -7.75 35.41
N LEU A 485 -25.79 -8.82 34.85
CA LEU A 485 -24.35 -9.06 34.83
C LEU A 485 -23.61 -8.07 33.89
N TYR A 486 -24.24 -7.70 32.77
CA TYR A 486 -23.78 -6.64 31.87
C TYR A 486 -23.68 -5.29 32.58
N LYS A 487 -24.71 -4.92 33.35
CA LYS A 487 -24.71 -3.69 34.15
C LYS A 487 -23.57 -3.67 35.18
N GLU A 488 -23.34 -4.79 35.86
CA GLU A 488 -22.27 -4.90 36.84
C GLU A 488 -20.88 -4.75 36.20
N LYS A 489 -20.66 -5.40 35.05
CA LYS A 489 -19.39 -5.28 34.32
C LYS A 489 -19.18 -3.88 33.73
N MET A 490 -20.21 -3.25 33.16
CA MET A 490 -20.15 -1.86 32.73
C MET A 490 -19.78 -0.94 33.88
N ARG A 491 -20.41 -1.11 35.05
CA ARG A 491 -20.07 -0.36 36.26
C ARG A 491 -18.60 -0.54 36.65
N GLU A 492 -18.11 -1.78 36.68
CA GLU A 492 -16.70 -2.09 36.97
C GLU A 492 -15.76 -1.40 35.98
N ASN A 493 -16.05 -1.46 34.68
CA ASN A 493 -15.25 -0.86 33.62
C ASN A 493 -15.17 0.66 33.79
N VAL A 494 -16.30 1.34 34.04
CA VAL A 494 -16.33 2.79 34.26
C VAL A 494 -15.51 3.19 35.48
N LEU A 495 -15.71 2.53 36.63
CA LEU A 495 -15.00 2.84 37.88
C LEU A 495 -13.48 2.73 37.72
N ASN A 496 -13.01 1.81 36.87
CA ASN A 496 -11.59 1.53 36.64
C ASN A 496 -10.99 2.27 35.43
N GLY A 497 -11.66 3.28 34.86
CA GLY A 497 -11.10 4.03 33.72
C GLY A 497 -11.26 3.33 32.36
N ARG A 498 -11.89 2.16 32.32
CA ARG A 498 -12.11 1.36 31.10
C ARG A 498 -13.52 1.52 30.53
N GLY A 499 -14.22 2.60 30.84
CA GLY A 499 -15.62 2.81 30.46
C GLY A 499 -15.92 2.91 28.95
N LEU A 500 -14.88 3.01 28.11
CA LEU A 500 -15.01 2.89 26.65
C LEU A 500 -15.02 1.41 26.18
N LEU A 501 -14.61 0.46 27.02
CA LEU A 501 -14.74 -0.97 26.76
C LEU A 501 -16.15 -1.42 27.16
N VAL A 502 -17.01 -1.63 26.17
CA VAL A 502 -18.36 -2.14 26.37
C VAL A 502 -18.30 -3.68 26.46
N PRO A 503 -18.80 -4.32 27.54
CA PRO A 503 -18.84 -5.77 27.67
C PRO A 503 -19.66 -6.43 26.58
N HIS A 504 -19.22 -7.60 26.12
CA HIS A 504 -19.98 -8.39 25.15
C HIS A 504 -21.20 -9.08 25.82
N PRO A 505 -22.40 -8.97 25.25
CA PRO A 505 -23.63 -9.55 25.82
C PRO A 505 -23.63 -11.07 25.94
N GLU A 506 -23.12 -11.76 24.91
CA GLU A 506 -23.18 -13.23 24.76
C GLU A 506 -22.36 -13.99 25.82
N THR A 507 -21.32 -13.35 26.36
CA THR A 507 -20.43 -13.96 27.37
C THR A 507 -20.99 -13.92 28.79
N LEU A 508 -22.12 -13.24 29.00
CA LEU A 508 -22.61 -12.89 30.33
C LEU A 508 -23.88 -13.67 30.74
N ASP A 509 -24.71 -14.13 29.79
CA ASP A 509 -25.85 -15.02 30.07
C ASP A 509 -26.31 -15.82 28.82
N PRO A 510 -26.09 -17.14 28.74
CA PRO A 510 -26.34 -17.93 27.53
C PRO A 510 -27.83 -18.18 27.20
N ASP A 511 -28.75 -17.91 28.13
CA ASP A 511 -30.19 -18.17 27.96
C ASP A 511 -30.99 -16.92 27.53
N THR A 512 -30.33 -15.77 27.32
CA THR A 512 -31.01 -14.48 27.07
C THR A 512 -30.83 -14.01 25.62
N SER A 513 -31.94 -13.73 24.92
CA SER A 513 -31.89 -13.17 23.56
C SER A 513 -31.29 -11.77 23.56
N VAL A 514 -30.17 -11.57 22.85
CA VAL A 514 -29.50 -10.27 22.74
C VAL A 514 -30.37 -9.31 21.92
N PRO A 515 -30.67 -8.10 22.44
CA PRO A 515 -31.45 -7.11 21.69
C PRO A 515 -30.63 -6.50 20.53
N PRO A 516 -31.31 -6.03 19.46
CA PRO A 516 -30.65 -5.49 18.26
C PRO A 516 -29.83 -4.21 18.51
N SER A 517 -30.11 -3.50 19.61
CA SER A 517 -29.25 -2.43 20.11
C SER A 517 -29.31 -2.39 21.63
N LEU A 518 -28.16 -2.06 22.23
CA LEU A 518 -28.00 -1.89 23.67
C LEU A 518 -27.75 -0.42 23.94
N THR A 519 -28.57 0.16 24.81
CA THR A 519 -28.35 1.52 25.30
C THR A 519 -27.96 1.42 26.76
N HIS A 520 -26.88 2.11 27.13
CA HIS A 520 -26.50 2.29 28.52
C HIS A 520 -26.25 3.76 28.83
N THR A 521 -26.66 4.21 30.02
CA THR A 521 -26.46 5.59 30.47
C THR A 521 -25.60 5.62 31.73
N VAL A 522 -24.48 6.34 31.66
CA VAL A 522 -23.59 6.60 32.78
C VAL A 522 -23.85 8.00 33.31
N GLY A 523 -24.50 8.05 34.48
CA GLY A 523 -24.80 9.29 35.19
C GLY A 523 -23.56 9.94 35.81
N SER A 524 -23.76 11.17 36.30
CA SER A 524 -22.73 11.90 37.05
C SER A 524 -22.47 11.33 38.46
N ASP A 525 -23.32 10.41 38.91
CA ASP A 525 -23.21 9.69 40.18
C ASP A 525 -22.26 8.47 40.11
N MET A 526 -21.79 8.11 38.90
CA MET A 526 -20.82 7.03 38.69
C MET A 526 -19.47 7.62 38.25
N PRO A 527 -18.54 7.88 39.19
CA PRO A 527 -17.23 8.46 38.88
C PRO A 527 -16.30 7.45 38.21
N THR A 528 -15.43 7.95 37.35
CA THR A 528 -14.25 7.22 36.88
C THR A 528 -13.05 7.61 37.72
N VAL A 529 -12.25 6.64 38.20
CA VAL A 529 -11.06 6.91 39.03
C VAL A 529 -9.79 6.37 38.38
N ILE A 530 -8.93 7.27 37.89
CA ILE A 530 -7.60 6.93 37.35
C ILE A 530 -6.57 6.97 38.47
N LYS A 531 -5.89 5.85 38.74
CA LYS A 531 -4.95 5.71 39.87
C LYS A 531 -3.47 5.74 39.48
N THR A 532 -3.16 5.81 38.19
CA THR A 532 -1.79 5.70 37.65
C THR A 532 -1.39 6.99 36.94
N GLY A 533 -0.12 7.38 37.05
CA GLY A 533 0.46 8.53 36.34
C GLY A 533 0.43 9.86 37.11
N PHE A 534 -0.47 10.02 38.08
CA PHE A 534 -0.67 11.28 38.81
C PHE A 534 -0.42 11.11 40.31
N ALA A 535 -0.01 12.20 40.97
CA ALA A 535 0.32 12.20 42.40
C ALA A 535 -0.87 11.89 43.30
N VAL A 536 -2.09 12.16 42.82
CA VAL A 536 -3.35 11.79 43.45
C VAL A 536 -4.28 11.14 42.43
N PRO A 537 -5.16 10.20 42.83
CA PRO A 537 -6.14 9.62 41.92
C PRO A 537 -7.04 10.68 41.29
N ILE A 538 -7.28 10.57 39.98
CA ILE A 538 -8.11 11.50 39.22
C ILE A 538 -9.54 11.00 39.20
N GLU A 539 -10.46 11.78 39.76
CA GLU A 539 -11.91 11.52 39.70
C GLU A 539 -12.57 12.38 38.61
N SER A 540 -13.37 11.75 37.75
CA SER A 540 -14.09 12.42 36.65
C SER A 540 -15.50 11.86 36.45
N CYS A 541 -16.49 12.72 36.20
CA CYS A 541 -17.92 12.45 36.35
C CYS A 541 -18.83 13.02 35.25
N LEU A 542 -18.29 13.49 34.12
CA LEU A 542 -19.12 13.98 33.00
C LEU A 542 -20.01 12.84 32.47
N SER A 543 -21.33 13.02 32.50
CA SER A 543 -22.29 11.98 32.12
C SER A 543 -22.23 11.68 30.63
N TYR A 544 -22.44 10.43 30.25
CA TYR A 544 -22.53 10.04 28.85
C TYR A 544 -23.53 8.91 28.64
N ARG A 545 -24.02 8.80 27.42
CA ARG A 545 -24.82 7.67 26.94
C ARG A 545 -23.98 6.89 25.94
N VAL A 546 -24.10 5.57 25.93
CA VAL A 546 -23.56 4.73 24.86
C VAL A 546 -24.69 3.93 24.22
N VAL A 547 -24.67 3.88 22.89
CA VAL A 547 -25.50 2.96 22.10
C VAL A 547 -24.56 2.02 21.38
N THR A 548 -24.73 0.73 21.62
CA THR A 548 -23.95 -0.33 21.00
C THR A 548 -24.85 -1.15 20.10
N LYS A 549 -24.42 -1.34 18.85
CA LYS A 549 -24.95 -2.36 17.95
C LYS A 549 -23.95 -3.51 17.92
N PRO A 550 -24.25 -4.64 18.62
CA PRO A 550 -23.38 -5.79 18.60
C PRO A 550 -23.24 -6.32 17.18
N SER A 551 -22.04 -6.77 16.81
CA SER A 551 -21.78 -7.47 15.55
C SER A 551 -22.37 -6.75 14.32
N SER A 552 -22.06 -5.47 14.15
CA SER A 552 -22.73 -4.61 13.16
C SER A 552 -21.84 -3.96 12.13
N VAL A 553 -20.52 -3.98 12.33
CA VAL A 553 -19.57 -3.36 11.40
C VAL A 553 -18.40 -4.31 11.10
N PRO A 554 -17.84 -4.31 9.87
CA PRO A 554 -16.72 -5.19 9.54
C PRO A 554 -15.43 -4.82 10.29
N HIS A 555 -14.49 -5.77 10.37
CA HIS A 555 -13.14 -5.51 10.87
C HIS A 555 -12.37 -4.60 9.88
N LEU A 556 -12.08 -3.36 10.29
CA LEU A 556 -11.34 -2.36 9.50
C LEU A 556 -10.20 -1.74 10.34
N GLU A 557 -9.25 -1.06 9.68
CA GLU A 557 -8.09 -0.46 10.36
C GLU A 557 -8.48 0.65 11.35
N ASP A 558 -9.44 1.50 10.98
CA ASP A 558 -9.95 2.55 11.85
C ASP A 558 -11.34 3.03 11.41
N TRP A 559 -11.99 3.82 12.27
CA TRP A 559 -13.36 4.31 12.07
C TRP A 559 -13.47 5.80 12.43
N SER A 560 -14.21 6.55 11.62
CA SER A 560 -14.49 7.98 11.84
C SER A 560 -15.98 8.30 11.82
N ILE A 561 -16.32 9.51 12.28
CA ILE A 561 -17.66 10.07 12.28
C ILE A 561 -17.64 11.49 11.71
N ASP A 562 -18.49 11.77 10.73
CA ASP A 562 -18.70 13.13 10.19
C ASP A 562 -20.19 13.38 9.95
N GLY A 563 -20.75 14.39 10.63
CA GLY A 563 -22.15 14.80 10.49
C GLY A 563 -23.19 13.71 10.76
N SER A 564 -23.72 13.10 9.69
CA SER A 564 -24.70 11.99 9.70
C SER A 564 -24.10 10.63 9.29
N HIS A 565 -22.79 10.54 9.13
CA HIS A 565 -22.11 9.36 8.57
C HIS A 565 -21.12 8.75 9.57
N ILE A 566 -21.05 7.43 9.56
CA ILE A 566 -19.94 6.65 10.13
C ILE A 566 -19.11 6.14 8.96
N ILE A 567 -17.80 6.29 9.04
CA ILE A 567 -16.88 6.11 7.91
C ILE A 567 -15.81 5.10 8.33
N GLY A 568 -15.80 3.95 7.67
CA GLY A 568 -14.76 2.93 7.84
C GLY A 568 -13.53 3.25 6.98
N MET A 569 -12.33 3.09 7.55
CA MET A 569 -11.06 3.38 6.87
C MET A 569 -10.21 2.13 6.71
N MET A 570 -9.55 2.03 5.55
CA MET A 570 -8.54 1.01 5.24
C MET A 570 -7.38 1.68 4.52
N THR A 571 -6.17 1.54 5.03
CA THR A 571 -4.95 1.88 4.29
C THR A 571 -4.46 0.66 3.51
N VAL A 572 -3.72 0.91 2.44
CA VAL A 572 -3.18 -0.16 1.57
C VAL A 572 -2.12 -1.02 2.30
N SER A 573 -1.73 -0.62 3.53
CA SER A 573 -0.70 -1.25 4.35
C SER A 573 -1.20 -2.34 5.31
N ALA A 574 -2.40 -2.24 5.92
CA ALA A 574 -2.85 -3.26 6.89
C ALA A 574 -3.81 -4.30 6.29
N TYR A 575 -4.14 -4.20 5.00
CA TYR A 575 -4.71 -5.34 4.25
C TYR A 575 -3.75 -6.53 4.13
N ILE A 576 -2.49 -6.38 4.57
CA ILE A 576 -1.45 -7.42 4.56
C ILE A 576 -1.30 -8.11 5.94
N HIS A 577 -1.88 -7.59 7.04
CA HIS A 577 -1.56 -8.05 8.40
C HIS A 577 -2.70 -8.64 9.25
N SER A 578 -3.95 -8.66 8.80
CA SER A 578 -5.05 -9.32 9.53
C SER A 578 -5.86 -10.24 8.63
N GLY A 579 -5.23 -11.34 8.21
CA GLY A 579 -5.91 -12.50 7.62
C GLY A 579 -6.09 -13.58 8.69
N GLY A 580 -7.12 -13.43 9.51
CA GLY A 580 -7.63 -14.45 10.42
C GLY A 580 -9.12 -14.21 10.54
N ASP A 581 -9.89 -15.06 9.85
CA ASP A 581 -11.35 -15.23 9.82
C ASP A 581 -12.17 -14.05 10.32
N ARG A 582 -13.00 -13.49 9.43
CA ARG A 582 -14.46 -13.56 9.57
C ARG A 582 -15.28 -12.69 8.55
N GLU A 583 -16.37 -13.24 7.99
CA GLU A 583 -17.28 -12.76 6.91
C GLU A 583 -18.52 -11.96 7.41
N LEU A 584 -18.87 -10.80 6.80
CA LEU A 584 -20.17 -10.56 6.10
C LEU A 584 -20.42 -9.08 5.64
N THR A 585 -20.51 -8.94 4.30
CA THR A 585 -21.43 -8.09 3.50
C THR A 585 -21.32 -6.55 3.47
N GLY A 586 -20.57 -6.05 2.47
CA GLY A 586 -20.62 -4.70 1.88
C GLY A 586 -19.37 -4.51 1.01
N ILE A 587 -19.54 -4.25 -0.29
CA ILE A 587 -18.60 -4.65 -1.37
C ILE A 587 -17.48 -3.63 -1.63
N SER A 588 -16.62 -3.39 -0.64
CA SER A 588 -15.42 -2.56 -0.86
C SER A 588 -14.39 -3.40 -1.58
N ILE A 589 -14.12 -3.02 -2.83
CA ILE A 589 -13.16 -3.64 -3.74
C ILE A 589 -11.73 -3.32 -3.25
N ALA A 590 -11.34 -3.86 -2.10
CA ALA A 590 -9.93 -4.01 -1.77
C ALA A 590 -9.42 -5.25 -2.48
N SER A 591 -8.45 -5.01 -3.38
CA SER A 591 -7.72 -5.96 -4.22
C SER A 591 -8.46 -7.28 -4.35
N ALA A 592 -9.44 -7.27 -5.25
CA ALA A 592 -10.50 -8.24 -5.24
C ALA A 592 -10.01 -9.71 -5.21
N SER A 593 -8.75 -10.00 -5.59
CA SER A 593 -8.05 -11.29 -5.51
C SER A 593 -8.15 -12.03 -4.15
N THR A 594 -8.35 -11.31 -3.04
CA THR A 594 -8.13 -11.86 -1.67
C THR A 594 -9.44 -12.17 -0.94
N VAL A 595 -10.52 -11.42 -1.23
CA VAL A 595 -11.85 -11.65 -0.64
C VAL A 595 -12.50 -12.90 -1.24
N SER A 596 -12.32 -13.12 -2.54
CA SER A 596 -13.00 -14.25 -3.17
C SER A 596 -12.38 -15.60 -2.82
N SER A 597 -11.07 -15.65 -2.59
CA SER A 597 -10.34 -16.83 -2.08
C SER A 597 -10.91 -17.37 -0.77
N THR A 598 -11.24 -16.46 0.15
CA THR A 598 -11.74 -16.80 1.49
C THR A 598 -13.16 -17.39 1.45
N ILE A 599 -14.07 -16.79 0.68
CA ILE A 599 -15.46 -17.29 0.50
C ILE A 599 -15.44 -18.72 -0.07
N VAL A 600 -14.53 -18.99 -0.99
CA VAL A 600 -14.38 -20.29 -1.62
C VAL A 600 -13.84 -21.36 -0.65
N TYR A 601 -12.92 -20.97 0.22
CA TYR A 601 -12.39 -21.84 1.28
C TYR A 601 -13.48 -22.23 2.29
N PHE A 602 -14.33 -21.27 2.71
CA PHE A 602 -15.50 -21.53 3.57
C PHE A 602 -16.57 -22.39 2.90
N MET A 603 -16.74 -22.31 1.58
CA MET A 603 -17.71 -23.13 0.84
C MET A 603 -17.28 -24.60 0.66
N ALA A 604 -15.99 -24.94 0.83
CA ALA A 604 -15.45 -26.26 0.54
C ALA A 604 -15.30 -27.21 1.74
N ASP A 605 -15.37 -26.69 2.95
CA ASP A 605 -15.16 -27.48 4.16
C ASP A 605 -16.39 -28.33 4.58
N GLY A 606 -17.49 -28.27 3.82
CA GLY A 606 -18.63 -29.20 3.97
C GLY A 606 -19.37 -29.13 5.32
N THR A 607 -19.06 -28.16 6.16
CA THR A 607 -19.49 -28.05 7.56
C THR A 607 -20.81 -27.26 7.74
N TYR A 608 -21.37 -26.65 6.69
CA TYR A 608 -22.63 -25.91 6.73
C TYR A 608 -23.67 -26.35 5.67
N SER A 609 -24.94 -26.09 6.01
CA SER A 609 -26.15 -26.48 5.28
C SER A 609 -26.10 -26.12 3.77
N PRO A 610 -26.54 -27.02 2.86
CA PRO A 610 -26.51 -26.82 1.41
C PRO A 610 -27.43 -25.71 0.85
N ASP A 611 -28.11 -24.92 1.71
CA ASP A 611 -29.14 -23.94 1.32
C ASP A 611 -28.61 -22.53 0.98
N LEU A 612 -27.40 -22.14 1.43
CA LEU A 612 -26.84 -20.78 1.20
C LEU A 612 -26.44 -20.53 -0.26
N LEU A 613 -25.92 -21.56 -0.94
CA LEU A 613 -25.60 -21.53 -2.36
C LEU A 613 -26.84 -21.46 -3.26
N GLY A 614 -28.04 -21.67 -2.72
CA GLY A 614 -29.32 -21.50 -3.41
C GLY A 614 -29.66 -20.03 -3.72
N ILE A 615 -29.13 -19.09 -2.92
CA ILE A 615 -29.59 -17.70 -2.84
C ILE A 615 -28.87 -16.79 -3.85
N PHE A 616 -27.60 -17.08 -4.17
CA PHE A 616 -26.82 -16.27 -5.10
C PHE A 616 -27.08 -16.64 -6.57
N PRO A 617 -27.29 -15.66 -7.47
CA PRO A 617 -27.26 -15.86 -8.92
C PRO A 617 -25.87 -16.31 -9.38
N ASP A 618 -25.83 -17.19 -10.39
CA ASP A 618 -24.57 -17.73 -10.92
C ASP A 618 -23.65 -16.60 -11.44
N GLU A 619 -24.19 -15.47 -11.90
CA GLU A 619 -23.42 -14.32 -12.38
C GLU A 619 -22.61 -13.61 -11.28
N LEU A 620 -23.13 -13.56 -10.05
CA LEU A 620 -22.42 -12.97 -8.90
C LEU A 620 -21.32 -13.92 -8.41
N ILE A 621 -21.61 -15.22 -8.38
CA ILE A 621 -20.61 -16.26 -8.08
C ILE A 621 -19.46 -16.16 -9.08
N VAL A 622 -19.76 -15.97 -10.38
CA VAL A 622 -18.75 -15.78 -11.41
C VAL A 622 -17.89 -14.54 -11.17
N ARG A 623 -18.49 -13.39 -10.83
CA ARG A 623 -17.70 -12.17 -10.55
C ARG A 623 -16.80 -12.32 -9.32
N ILE A 624 -17.30 -12.97 -8.28
CA ILE A 624 -16.51 -13.29 -7.09
C ILE A 624 -15.32 -14.16 -7.51
N LEU A 625 -15.57 -15.27 -8.19
CA LEU A 625 -14.52 -16.21 -8.61
C LEU A 625 -13.47 -15.61 -9.56
N HIS A 626 -13.78 -14.55 -10.33
CA HIS A 626 -12.78 -13.81 -11.13
C HIS A 626 -11.73 -13.07 -10.31
N PHE A 627 -12.00 -12.93 -9.03
CA PHE A 627 -11.08 -12.37 -8.09
C PHE A 627 -10.63 -13.40 -7.06
N CYS A 628 -10.72 -14.69 -7.34
CA CYS A 628 -10.02 -15.71 -6.59
C CYS A 628 -8.70 -16.05 -7.26
N ASP A 629 -7.78 -16.65 -6.52
CA ASP A 629 -6.77 -17.48 -7.15
C ASP A 629 -7.39 -18.77 -7.73
N PHE A 630 -6.72 -19.42 -8.68
CA PHE A 630 -7.25 -20.63 -9.29
C PHE A 630 -7.34 -21.84 -8.33
N GLU A 631 -6.50 -21.91 -7.29
CA GLU A 631 -6.55 -23.01 -6.30
C GLU A 631 -7.86 -22.94 -5.54
N ASP A 632 -8.27 -21.73 -5.16
CA ASP A 632 -9.57 -21.45 -4.60
C ASP A 632 -10.67 -21.83 -5.60
N ILE A 633 -10.70 -21.29 -6.83
CA ILE A 633 -11.78 -21.60 -7.80
C ILE A 633 -11.98 -23.12 -8.01
N LEU A 634 -10.91 -23.91 -7.97
CA LEU A 634 -10.99 -25.37 -8.04
C LEU A 634 -11.53 -25.99 -6.75
N GLN A 635 -11.12 -25.48 -5.57
CA GLN A 635 -11.68 -25.84 -4.28
C GLN A 635 -13.18 -25.48 -4.19
N PHE A 636 -13.64 -24.39 -4.80
CA PHE A 636 -15.08 -24.08 -4.95
C PHE A 636 -15.82 -25.10 -5.82
N ALA A 637 -15.18 -25.59 -6.89
CA ALA A 637 -15.81 -26.52 -7.82
C ALA A 637 -16.03 -27.93 -7.21
N THR A 638 -15.27 -28.31 -6.17
CA THR A 638 -15.39 -29.64 -5.52
C THR A 638 -16.51 -29.71 -4.48
N THR A 639 -17.14 -28.58 -4.16
CA THR A 639 -18.08 -28.44 -3.04
C THR A 639 -19.44 -29.07 -3.31
N ASN A 640 -20.10 -28.71 -4.42
CA ASN A 640 -21.36 -29.33 -4.86
C ASN A 640 -21.57 -29.24 -6.39
N ARG A 641 -22.60 -29.93 -6.89
CA ARG A 641 -22.88 -30.03 -8.33
C ARG A 641 -23.25 -28.69 -8.99
N ARG A 642 -23.85 -27.73 -8.28
CA ARG A 642 -24.14 -26.38 -8.79
C ARG A 642 -22.85 -25.58 -8.93
N CYS A 643 -21.99 -25.55 -7.91
CA CYS A 643 -20.68 -24.89 -7.94
C CYS A 643 -19.79 -25.46 -9.06
N TYR A 644 -19.74 -26.79 -9.16
CA TYR A 644 -19.09 -27.47 -10.27
C TYR A 644 -19.64 -27.01 -11.62
N ASN A 645 -20.96 -26.96 -11.78
CA ASN A 645 -21.59 -26.50 -13.02
C ASN A 645 -21.29 -25.02 -13.32
N VAL A 646 -21.25 -24.12 -12.32
CA VAL A 646 -20.92 -22.71 -12.52
C VAL A 646 -19.50 -22.55 -13.05
N VAL A 647 -18.52 -23.23 -12.45
CA VAL A 647 -17.13 -23.19 -12.91
C VAL A 647 -16.97 -23.85 -14.29
N VAL A 648 -17.57 -25.03 -14.49
CA VAL A 648 -17.41 -25.83 -15.73
C VAL A 648 -18.24 -25.32 -16.92
N HIS A 649 -19.25 -24.47 -16.71
CA HIS A 649 -20.00 -23.86 -17.83
C HIS A 649 -19.70 -22.36 -18.02
N THR A 650 -18.95 -21.72 -17.13
CA THR A 650 -18.51 -20.32 -17.30
C THR A 650 -17.14 -20.23 -17.94
N ILE A 651 -17.13 -19.81 -19.20
CA ILE A 651 -15.91 -19.71 -20.03
C ILE A 651 -14.90 -18.71 -19.48
N SER A 652 -15.35 -17.59 -18.91
CA SER A 652 -14.44 -16.57 -18.37
C SER A 652 -13.69 -17.10 -17.14
N LEU A 653 -14.35 -17.85 -16.25
CA LEU A 653 -13.68 -18.49 -15.10
C LEU A 653 -12.71 -19.57 -15.52
N GLN A 654 -13.07 -20.39 -16.51
CA GLN A 654 -12.14 -21.38 -17.06
C GLN A 654 -10.91 -20.71 -17.65
N LEU A 655 -11.07 -19.57 -18.33
CA LEU A 655 -9.96 -18.79 -18.85
C LEU A 655 -9.08 -18.24 -17.72
N HIS A 656 -9.67 -17.68 -16.65
CA HIS A 656 -8.94 -17.20 -15.47
C HIS A 656 -8.11 -18.32 -14.81
N VAL A 657 -8.76 -19.47 -14.58
CA VAL A 657 -8.16 -20.68 -14.00
C VAL A 657 -7.02 -21.23 -14.86
N GLU A 658 -7.15 -21.18 -16.18
CA GLU A 658 -6.09 -21.63 -17.10
C GLU A 658 -4.94 -20.61 -17.21
N LEU A 659 -5.23 -19.31 -17.22
CA LEU A 659 -4.22 -18.25 -17.25
C LEU A 659 -3.31 -18.33 -16.02
N GLU A 660 -3.92 -18.35 -14.84
CA GLU A 660 -3.16 -18.34 -13.59
C GLU A 660 -2.40 -19.65 -13.37
N ALA A 661 -3.00 -20.80 -13.70
CA ALA A 661 -2.33 -22.08 -13.58
C ALA A 661 -1.12 -22.21 -14.50
N ASN A 662 -1.07 -21.47 -15.62
CA ASN A 662 0.08 -21.40 -16.52
C ASN A 662 1.01 -20.20 -16.22
N CYS A 663 0.77 -19.44 -15.14
CA CYS A 663 1.48 -18.21 -14.76
C CYS A 663 1.41 -17.11 -15.83
N LEU A 664 0.31 -17.01 -16.60
CA LEU A 664 0.13 -16.08 -17.70
C LEU A 664 -0.93 -15.01 -17.38
N GLU A 665 -0.80 -13.84 -18.02
CA GLU A 665 -1.80 -12.77 -18.07
C GLU A 665 -2.07 -12.35 -19.52
N ILE A 666 -3.20 -11.67 -19.75
CA ILE A 666 -3.51 -11.07 -21.05
C ILE A 666 -2.94 -9.64 -21.09
N ILE A 667 -2.14 -9.34 -22.12
CA ILE A 667 -1.58 -7.99 -22.32
C ILE A 667 -2.71 -7.01 -22.60
N LYS A 668 -2.80 -5.92 -21.81
CA LYS A 668 -3.82 -4.87 -21.98
C LYS A 668 -3.74 -4.25 -23.39
N GLY A 669 -4.87 -4.20 -24.09
CA GLY A 669 -4.95 -3.66 -25.46
C GLY A 669 -4.49 -4.59 -26.59
N SER A 670 -4.02 -5.81 -26.28
CA SER A 670 -3.56 -6.78 -27.30
C SER A 670 -4.69 -7.62 -27.94
N GLN A 671 -5.91 -7.54 -27.41
CA GLN A 671 -7.05 -8.31 -27.89
C GLN A 671 -7.52 -7.81 -29.26
N LYS A 672 -7.60 -8.71 -30.24
CA LYS A 672 -8.19 -8.42 -31.55
C LYS A 672 -9.70 -8.21 -31.41
N ASN A 673 -10.30 -7.38 -32.28
CA ASN A 673 -11.73 -7.03 -32.23
C ASN A 673 -12.70 -8.24 -32.27
N ASN A 674 -12.26 -9.42 -32.68
CA ASN A 674 -13.04 -10.66 -32.75
C ASN A 674 -12.66 -11.69 -31.66
N ALA A 675 -11.79 -11.35 -30.71
CA ALA A 675 -11.30 -12.27 -29.68
C ALA A 675 -12.34 -12.43 -28.55
N THR A 676 -13.06 -13.56 -28.53
CA THR A 676 -13.98 -13.92 -27.44
C THR A 676 -13.26 -14.74 -26.37
N TYR A 677 -13.77 -14.75 -25.12
CA TYR A 677 -13.21 -15.61 -24.06
C TYR A 677 -13.16 -17.09 -24.43
N SER A 678 -14.11 -17.58 -25.24
CA SER A 678 -14.13 -18.97 -25.72
C SER A 678 -12.96 -19.27 -26.65
N LEU A 679 -12.65 -18.33 -27.54
CA LEU A 679 -11.53 -18.45 -28.46
C LEU A 679 -10.20 -18.40 -27.71
N LEU A 680 -10.07 -17.50 -26.74
CA LEU A 680 -8.87 -17.37 -25.90
C LEU A 680 -8.63 -18.61 -25.03
N LEU A 681 -9.69 -19.18 -24.45
CA LEU A 681 -9.60 -20.42 -23.67
C LEU A 681 -9.19 -21.61 -24.53
N ASP A 682 -9.78 -21.75 -25.72
CA ASP A 682 -9.46 -22.80 -26.68
C ASP A 682 -8.01 -22.68 -27.20
N GLU A 683 -7.53 -21.46 -27.47
CA GLU A 683 -6.12 -21.20 -27.79
C GLU A 683 -5.16 -21.56 -26.65
N LEU A 684 -5.48 -21.17 -25.42
CA LEU A 684 -4.64 -21.46 -24.25
C LEU A 684 -4.62 -22.97 -23.91
N ALA A 685 -5.77 -23.65 -24.03
CA ALA A 685 -5.88 -25.09 -23.85
C ALA A 685 -5.06 -25.85 -24.90
N ARG A 686 -5.14 -25.46 -26.18
CA ARG A 686 -4.30 -26.05 -27.24
C ARG A 686 -2.82 -25.78 -27.01
N TYR A 687 -2.45 -24.57 -26.58
CA TYR A 687 -1.07 -24.23 -26.21
C TYR A 687 -0.54 -25.14 -25.09
N ARG A 688 -1.33 -25.32 -24.02
CA ARG A 688 -1.02 -26.22 -22.91
C ARG A 688 -0.90 -27.67 -23.39
N ASP A 689 -1.91 -28.19 -24.07
CA ASP A 689 -1.98 -29.60 -24.49
C ASP A 689 -0.87 -29.94 -25.48
N ALA A 690 -0.48 -29.01 -26.34
CA ALA A 690 0.65 -29.19 -27.23
C ALA A 690 1.97 -29.36 -26.45
N TRP A 691 2.17 -28.65 -25.33
CA TRP A 691 3.29 -28.88 -24.41
C TRP A 691 3.16 -30.18 -23.62
N LEU A 692 1.94 -30.61 -23.27
CA LEU A 692 1.72 -31.87 -22.54
C LEU A 692 2.10 -33.08 -23.40
N ASP A 693 1.69 -33.05 -24.66
CA ASP A 693 1.84 -34.17 -25.59
C ASP A 693 3.07 -34.04 -26.50
N LEU A 694 3.83 -32.94 -26.38
CA LEU A 694 4.92 -32.57 -27.29
C LEU A 694 4.49 -32.67 -28.77
N LYS A 695 3.33 -32.08 -29.07
CA LYS A 695 2.72 -32.04 -30.42
C LYS A 695 3.25 -30.83 -31.18
N PHE A 696 4.09 -31.11 -32.16
CA PHE A 696 4.67 -30.09 -33.04
C PHE A 696 3.99 -30.13 -34.41
N GLU A 697 3.87 -28.95 -35.02
CA GLU A 697 3.61 -28.81 -36.45
C GLU A 697 4.78 -29.40 -37.26
N THR A 698 4.61 -29.51 -38.57
CA THR A 698 5.70 -29.90 -39.46
C THR A 698 6.86 -28.91 -39.28
N PRO A 699 8.05 -29.36 -38.86
CA PRO A 699 9.18 -28.47 -38.67
C PRO A 699 9.56 -27.84 -40.00
N PHE A 700 9.97 -26.59 -39.97
CA PHE A 700 10.48 -25.89 -41.13
C PHE A 700 11.84 -25.30 -40.81
N GLN A 701 12.69 -25.26 -41.83
CA GLN A 701 14.03 -24.74 -41.72
C GLN A 701 14.04 -23.28 -42.17
N GLN A 702 14.68 -22.43 -41.38
CA GLN A 702 15.02 -21.07 -41.75
C GLN A 702 16.54 -20.97 -41.83
N PHE A 703 17.02 -20.19 -42.77
CA PHE A 703 18.45 -19.92 -42.93
C PHE A 703 18.63 -18.42 -43.11
N SER A 704 19.66 -17.91 -42.44
CA SER A 704 20.24 -16.61 -42.80
C SER A 704 20.93 -16.78 -44.15
N GLU A 705 20.77 -15.82 -45.06
CA GLU A 705 21.51 -15.82 -46.33
C GLU A 705 22.98 -15.44 -46.11
N GLU A 706 23.25 -14.72 -45.02
CA GLU A 706 24.54 -14.17 -44.67
C GLU A 706 25.12 -14.90 -43.45
N ARG A 707 26.45 -14.86 -43.30
CA ARG A 707 27.11 -15.42 -42.11
C ARG A 707 26.69 -14.63 -40.88
N ALA A 708 26.01 -15.29 -39.95
CA ALA A 708 25.68 -14.73 -38.65
C ALA A 708 26.95 -14.44 -37.84
N LEU A 709 27.01 -13.26 -37.24
CA LEU A 709 28.08 -12.83 -36.32
C LEU A 709 27.60 -12.80 -34.88
N LEU A 710 26.33 -12.43 -34.68
CA LEU A 710 25.61 -12.54 -33.42
C LEU A 710 24.12 -12.69 -33.69
N TRP A 711 23.36 -13.18 -32.71
CA TRP A 711 21.93 -13.35 -32.83
C TRP A 711 21.22 -13.27 -31.47
N ASP A 712 19.93 -12.97 -31.50
CA ASP A 712 19.07 -12.97 -30.32
C ASP A 712 17.62 -13.40 -30.67
N PHE A 713 16.92 -14.01 -29.71
CA PHE A 713 15.51 -14.40 -29.83
C PHE A 713 14.64 -13.57 -28.88
N ARG A 714 13.84 -12.64 -29.41
CA ARG A 714 12.90 -11.83 -28.61
C ARG A 714 11.63 -11.49 -29.38
N GLY A 715 10.52 -11.38 -28.66
CA GLY A 715 9.20 -11.00 -29.21
C GLY A 715 8.66 -11.89 -30.33
N GLY A 716 9.14 -13.13 -30.46
CA GLY A 716 8.76 -14.02 -31.57
C GLY A 716 9.60 -13.84 -32.84
N TYR A 717 10.70 -13.11 -32.76
CA TYR A 717 11.63 -12.89 -33.85
C TYR A 717 13.01 -13.48 -33.54
N TYR A 718 13.66 -13.97 -34.59
CA TYR A 718 15.07 -14.29 -34.66
C TYR A 718 15.79 -13.12 -35.33
N ALA A 719 16.60 -12.39 -34.57
CA ALA A 719 17.40 -11.30 -35.08
C ALA A 719 18.85 -11.76 -35.29
N VAL A 720 19.39 -11.55 -36.49
CA VAL A 720 20.73 -11.99 -36.89
C VAL A 720 21.56 -10.78 -37.31
N GLY A 721 22.60 -10.48 -36.57
CA GLY A 721 23.62 -9.52 -36.95
C GLY A 721 24.57 -10.13 -37.97
N PHE A 722 24.78 -9.46 -39.10
CA PHE A 722 25.71 -9.87 -40.14
C PHE A 722 26.48 -8.66 -40.69
N THR A 723 27.47 -8.91 -41.54
CA THR A 723 28.23 -7.87 -42.24
C THR A 723 27.85 -7.84 -43.72
N SER A 724 27.48 -6.66 -44.22
CA SER A 724 27.12 -6.43 -45.62
C SER A 724 28.33 -6.17 -46.52
N ALA A 725 29.49 -5.88 -45.92
CA ALA A 725 30.72 -5.58 -46.63
C ALA A 725 31.56 -6.86 -46.89
N SER A 726 32.13 -7.00 -48.09
CA SER A 726 33.08 -8.07 -48.43
C SER A 726 34.47 -7.91 -47.80
N THR A 727 34.60 -7.06 -46.78
CA THR A 727 35.86 -6.65 -46.15
C THR A 727 36.05 -7.29 -44.79
N THR A 728 37.33 -7.41 -44.39
CA THR A 728 37.89 -8.14 -43.24
C THR A 728 37.46 -7.69 -41.84
N THR A 729 36.35 -6.96 -41.68
CA THR A 729 35.84 -6.54 -40.37
C THR A 729 35.03 -7.67 -39.74
N SER A 730 35.31 -7.98 -38.48
CA SER A 730 34.64 -9.02 -37.68
C SER A 730 33.27 -8.61 -37.14
N ASP A 731 32.85 -7.37 -37.39
CA ASP A 731 31.78 -6.71 -36.64
C ASP A 731 30.52 -6.62 -37.50
N ALA A 732 29.35 -6.73 -36.88
CA ALA A 732 28.08 -6.67 -37.59
C ALA A 732 27.71 -5.22 -37.92
N ASP A 733 27.29 -4.96 -39.15
CA ASP A 733 26.83 -3.65 -39.63
C ASP A 733 25.38 -3.67 -40.12
N SER A 734 24.78 -4.85 -40.14
CA SER A 734 23.47 -5.10 -40.70
C SER A 734 22.72 -6.12 -39.83
N LEU A 735 21.40 -6.06 -39.88
CA LEU A 735 20.51 -6.91 -39.11
C LEU A 735 19.49 -7.57 -40.03
N GLU A 736 19.33 -8.88 -39.93
CA GLU A 736 18.22 -9.62 -40.54
C GLU A 736 17.24 -10.03 -39.44
N ILE A 737 15.98 -9.66 -39.59
CA ILE A 737 14.92 -9.99 -38.64
C ILE A 737 13.97 -10.97 -39.32
N ILE A 738 13.84 -12.13 -38.68
CA ILE A 738 13.10 -13.28 -39.20
C ILE A 738 12.02 -13.64 -38.17
N PRO A 739 10.72 -13.51 -38.50
CA PRO A 739 9.65 -14.01 -37.64
C PRO A 739 9.77 -15.53 -37.47
N LEU A 740 9.64 -16.03 -36.24
CA LEU A 740 9.72 -17.45 -35.94
C LEU A 740 8.52 -18.25 -36.45
N ASP A 741 7.44 -17.59 -36.87
CA ASP A 741 6.22 -18.21 -37.42
C ASP A 741 6.18 -18.23 -38.96
N SER A 742 7.14 -17.62 -39.64
CA SER A 742 7.14 -17.49 -41.10
C SER A 742 8.53 -17.71 -41.69
N SER A 743 8.64 -18.64 -42.64
CA SER A 743 9.88 -18.87 -43.41
C SER A 743 10.12 -17.86 -44.53
N HIS A 744 9.15 -17.01 -44.85
CA HIS A 744 9.17 -16.15 -46.05
C HIS A 744 9.22 -14.65 -45.75
N ALA A 745 8.72 -14.22 -44.58
CA ALA A 745 8.80 -12.83 -44.15
C ALA A 745 10.19 -12.59 -43.56
N ARG A 746 11.01 -11.73 -44.17
CA ARG A 746 12.30 -11.31 -43.62
C ARG A 746 12.52 -9.84 -43.93
N SER A 747 13.04 -9.10 -42.96
CA SER A 747 13.44 -7.71 -43.17
C SER A 747 14.93 -7.58 -42.92
N LYS A 748 15.68 -7.17 -43.95
CA LYS A 748 17.08 -6.81 -43.82
C LYS A 748 17.19 -5.30 -43.61
N LEU A 749 18.05 -4.92 -42.68
CA LEU A 749 18.27 -3.56 -42.25
C LEU A 749 19.76 -3.28 -42.24
N THR A 750 20.20 -2.35 -43.08
CA THR A 750 21.57 -1.83 -43.01
C THR A 750 21.60 -0.74 -41.96
N LEU A 751 22.46 -0.90 -40.96
CA LEU A 751 22.52 0.02 -39.83
C LEU A 751 23.60 1.09 -40.07
N PRO A 752 23.43 2.30 -39.52
CA PRO A 752 24.36 3.41 -39.73
C PRO A 752 25.71 3.22 -39.02
N THR A 753 25.81 2.25 -38.10
CA THR A 753 27.00 1.94 -37.32
C THR A 753 27.13 0.45 -37.10
N ASP A 754 28.37 -0.02 -37.08
CA ASP A 754 28.75 -1.37 -36.64
C ASP A 754 28.56 -1.56 -35.12
N PHE A 755 28.33 -2.81 -34.71
CA PHE A 755 28.01 -3.18 -33.33
C PHE A 755 28.55 -4.58 -32.97
N HIS A 756 28.72 -4.80 -31.66
CA HIS A 756 29.23 -6.04 -31.06
C HIS A 756 28.18 -6.78 -30.23
N GLU A 757 27.19 -6.06 -29.72
CA GLU A 757 26.08 -6.62 -28.94
C GLU A 757 24.78 -5.92 -29.31
N LEU A 758 23.68 -6.69 -29.28
CA LEU A 758 22.35 -6.19 -29.55
C LEU A 758 21.35 -6.71 -28.52
N THR A 759 20.34 -5.91 -28.23
CA THR A 759 19.08 -6.38 -27.64
C THR A 759 17.94 -5.60 -28.25
N PHE A 760 16.73 -6.15 -28.25
CA PHE A 760 15.60 -5.51 -28.89
C PHE A 760 14.26 -5.83 -28.21
N ASP A 761 13.29 -4.99 -28.51
CA ASP A 761 11.92 -5.09 -28.05
C ASP A 761 10.98 -4.74 -29.21
N SER A 762 10.51 -5.78 -29.90
CA SER A 762 9.65 -5.65 -31.08
C SER A 762 8.30 -4.99 -30.77
N ASP A 763 7.79 -5.11 -29.54
CA ASP A 763 6.49 -4.55 -29.15
C ASP A 763 6.53 -3.01 -29.14
N GLN A 764 7.72 -2.42 -28.94
CA GLN A 764 7.94 -0.97 -28.89
C GLN A 764 8.69 -0.44 -30.12
N ASP A 765 8.90 -1.26 -31.16
CA ASP A 765 9.78 -0.96 -32.29
C ASP A 765 11.21 -0.57 -31.85
N PHE A 766 11.75 -1.14 -30.77
CA PHE A 766 12.98 -0.67 -30.12
C PHE A 766 14.15 -1.64 -30.33
N LEU A 767 15.32 -1.10 -30.71
CA LEU A 767 16.57 -1.83 -30.95
C LEU A 767 17.71 -1.11 -30.24
N VAL A 768 18.52 -1.84 -29.48
CA VAL A 768 19.71 -1.32 -28.79
C VAL A 768 20.93 -1.97 -29.41
N LEU A 769 21.90 -1.14 -29.81
CA LEU A 769 23.15 -1.58 -30.41
C LEU A 769 24.32 -1.01 -29.61
N ALA A 770 25.19 -1.87 -29.09
CA ALA A 770 26.42 -1.43 -28.43
C ALA A 770 27.66 -1.72 -29.28
N LYS A 771 28.53 -0.71 -29.36
CA LYS A 771 29.90 -0.84 -29.87
C LYS A 771 30.89 -0.67 -28.73
N VAL A 772 31.64 -1.73 -28.42
CA VAL A 772 32.46 -1.80 -27.21
C VAL A 772 33.71 -0.92 -27.30
N ASP A 773 34.40 -0.85 -28.45
CA ASP A 773 35.63 -0.05 -28.61
C ASP A 773 35.49 1.46 -28.27
N ALA A 774 34.26 1.99 -28.32
CA ALA A 774 33.93 3.40 -28.04
C ALA A 774 32.85 3.59 -26.96
N PHE A 775 32.43 2.51 -26.28
CA PHE A 775 31.31 2.47 -25.32
C PHE A 775 30.05 3.19 -25.79
N LYS A 776 29.77 3.05 -27.09
CA LYS A 776 28.70 3.78 -27.75
C LYS A 776 27.46 2.92 -27.80
N ILE A 777 26.40 3.39 -27.19
CA ILE A 777 25.07 2.77 -27.22
C ILE A 777 24.21 3.58 -28.18
N ASN A 778 23.64 2.91 -29.18
CA ASN A 778 22.69 3.50 -30.12
C ASN A 778 21.32 2.88 -29.88
N LEU A 779 20.31 3.74 -29.74
CA LEU A 779 18.91 3.38 -29.58
C LEU A 779 18.21 3.64 -30.91
N CYS A 780 17.88 2.56 -31.61
CA CYS A 780 17.32 2.59 -32.95
C CYS A 780 15.89 2.05 -32.98
N SER A 781 15.17 2.37 -34.04
CA SER A 781 13.94 1.68 -34.42
C SER A 781 14.27 0.39 -35.15
N ILE A 782 13.66 -0.72 -34.75
CA ILE A 782 13.91 -2.03 -35.38
C ILE A 782 13.36 -2.09 -36.82
N THR A 783 12.31 -1.33 -37.12
CA THR A 783 11.72 -1.23 -38.46
C THR A 783 12.52 -0.33 -39.40
N THR A 784 13.08 0.77 -38.89
CA THR A 784 13.73 1.79 -39.74
C THR A 784 15.26 1.79 -39.67
N GLY A 785 15.85 1.25 -38.61
CA GLY A 785 17.29 1.30 -38.33
C GLY A 785 17.85 2.67 -37.97
N LEU A 786 16.98 3.68 -37.92
CA LEU A 786 17.32 5.03 -37.54
C LEU A 786 17.12 5.24 -36.04
N ALA A 787 17.61 6.37 -35.51
CA ALA A 787 17.42 6.77 -34.12
C ALA A 787 15.94 6.66 -33.69
N HIS A 788 15.71 6.03 -32.54
CA HIS A 788 14.36 5.79 -32.04
C HIS A 788 13.66 7.12 -31.69
N PRO A 789 12.43 7.40 -32.18
CA PRO A 789 11.79 8.71 -32.04
C PRO A 789 11.40 9.08 -30.59
N LEU A 790 11.19 8.07 -29.72
CA LEU A 790 10.87 8.29 -28.31
C LEU A 790 12.10 8.41 -27.39
N ALA A 791 13.31 8.21 -27.91
CA ALA A 791 14.51 8.31 -27.09
C ALA A 791 14.99 9.77 -27.06
N GLU A 792 14.98 10.40 -25.88
CA GLU A 792 15.53 11.74 -25.69
C GLU A 792 17.01 11.81 -26.10
N ASN A 793 17.76 10.76 -25.75
CA ASN A 793 19.16 10.62 -26.13
C ASN A 793 19.38 9.29 -26.87
N PRO A 794 19.19 9.26 -28.20
CA PRO A 794 19.25 8.03 -28.99
C PRO A 794 20.69 7.52 -29.21
N MET A 795 21.71 8.27 -28.76
CA MET A 795 23.11 7.91 -28.94
C MET A 795 23.97 8.53 -27.85
N PHE A 796 24.55 7.69 -26.99
CA PHE A 796 25.39 8.16 -25.89
C PHE A 796 26.57 7.22 -25.63
N THR A 797 27.58 7.76 -24.94
CA THR A 797 28.77 7.00 -24.53
C THR A 797 28.78 6.81 -23.02
N VAL A 798 29.06 5.58 -22.56
CA VAL A 798 29.19 5.26 -21.13
C VAL A 798 30.67 5.23 -20.74
N GLN A 799 31.06 6.01 -19.73
CA GLN A 799 32.40 5.95 -19.15
C GLN A 799 32.39 5.28 -17.77
N VAL A 800 33.29 4.30 -17.60
CA VAL A 800 33.55 3.60 -16.35
C VAL A 800 35.01 3.82 -15.90
N ASP A 801 35.27 3.60 -14.60
CA ASP A 801 36.55 3.91 -13.96
C ASP A 801 37.62 2.79 -14.09
N PHE A 802 37.46 1.86 -15.03
CA PHE A 802 38.40 0.77 -15.30
C PHE A 802 38.53 0.48 -16.79
N PRO A 803 39.71 0.00 -17.25
CA PRO A 803 39.90 -0.39 -18.65
C PRO A 803 39.02 -1.59 -18.96
N ILE A 804 38.36 -1.57 -20.11
CA ILE A 804 37.46 -2.63 -20.52
C ILE A 804 38.20 -3.50 -21.55
N PRO A 805 38.21 -4.83 -21.38
CA PRO A 805 38.86 -5.74 -22.31
C PRO A 805 38.17 -5.73 -23.69
N ASP A 806 38.95 -6.02 -24.74
CA ASP A 806 38.42 -6.18 -26.11
C ASP A 806 37.40 -7.34 -26.09
N PRO A 807 36.19 -7.16 -26.65
CA PRO A 807 35.17 -8.23 -26.74
C PRO A 807 35.67 -9.52 -27.37
N LYS A 808 36.67 -9.43 -28.27
CA LYS A 808 37.26 -10.59 -28.93
C LYS A 808 38.06 -11.45 -27.96
N ASP A 809 38.63 -10.82 -26.93
CA ASP A 809 39.37 -11.50 -25.86
C ASP A 809 38.44 -11.92 -24.71
N GLU A 810 37.40 -11.14 -24.41
CA GLU A 810 36.47 -11.36 -23.30
C GLU A 810 35.01 -11.06 -23.71
N PRO A 811 34.29 -12.01 -24.33
CA PRO A 811 32.96 -11.79 -24.89
C PRO A 811 31.86 -11.46 -23.85
N GLN A 812 32.15 -11.61 -22.55
CA GLN A 812 31.24 -11.27 -21.45
C GLN A 812 31.47 -9.88 -20.85
N ALA A 813 32.33 -9.06 -21.47
CA ALA A 813 32.63 -7.71 -20.99
C ALA A 813 31.40 -6.79 -21.00
N PHE A 814 30.37 -7.11 -21.79
CA PHE A 814 29.16 -6.34 -21.93
C PHE A 814 27.94 -7.28 -21.86
N THR A 815 26.87 -6.83 -21.23
CA THR A 815 25.58 -7.54 -21.20
C THR A 815 24.46 -6.53 -21.08
N MET A 816 23.42 -6.62 -21.91
CA MET A 816 22.27 -5.72 -21.89
C MET A 816 20.91 -6.44 -21.84
N GLU A 817 19.97 -5.88 -21.08
CA GLU A 817 18.55 -6.29 -21.14
C GLU A 817 17.64 -5.06 -21.18
N VAL A 818 16.54 -5.17 -21.92
CA VAL A 818 15.47 -4.16 -21.97
C VAL A 818 14.15 -4.75 -21.45
N MET A 819 13.43 -3.94 -20.67
CA MET A 819 12.07 -4.22 -20.22
C MET A 819 11.29 -2.90 -20.13
N ASP A 820 10.21 -2.79 -20.91
CA ASP A 820 9.37 -1.59 -20.94
C ASP A 820 10.20 -0.32 -21.27
N ALA A 821 10.18 0.71 -20.42
CA ALA A 821 11.02 1.90 -20.57
C ALA A 821 12.44 1.75 -19.99
N ILE A 822 12.81 0.59 -19.42
CA ILE A 822 14.05 0.40 -18.68
C ILE A 822 15.07 -0.35 -19.55
N LEU A 823 16.26 0.21 -19.72
CA LEU A 823 17.42 -0.44 -20.32
C LEU A 823 18.51 -0.58 -19.25
N VAL A 824 18.96 -1.82 -19.04
CA VAL A 824 20.04 -2.16 -18.10
C VAL A 824 21.25 -2.60 -18.88
N VAL A 825 22.41 -2.06 -18.51
CA VAL A 825 23.70 -2.38 -19.11
C VAL A 825 24.69 -2.72 -18.00
N LYS A 826 25.29 -3.91 -18.09
CA LYS A 826 26.40 -4.37 -17.26
C LYS A 826 27.68 -4.32 -18.09
N ILE A 827 28.70 -3.68 -17.55
CA ILE A 827 30.05 -3.61 -18.09
C ILE A 827 30.98 -4.27 -17.08
N THR A 828 31.82 -5.21 -17.51
CA THR A 828 32.69 -5.98 -16.62
C THR A 828 34.11 -6.10 -17.18
N ASP A 829 35.10 -6.00 -16.31
CA ASP A 829 36.47 -6.48 -16.56
C ASP A 829 36.70 -7.73 -15.70
N PRO A 830 36.62 -8.94 -16.30
CA PRO A 830 36.81 -10.20 -15.59
C PRO A 830 38.20 -10.35 -14.96
N ARG A 831 39.23 -9.74 -15.56
CA ARG A 831 40.63 -9.84 -15.10
C ARG A 831 40.87 -8.94 -13.90
N ALA A 832 40.32 -7.73 -13.92
CA ALA A 832 40.35 -6.82 -12.78
C ALA A 832 39.27 -7.10 -11.72
N ARG A 833 38.34 -8.03 -12.00
CA ARG A 833 37.17 -8.35 -11.16
C ARG A 833 36.32 -7.12 -10.84
N LYS A 834 36.20 -6.20 -11.80
CA LYS A 834 35.42 -4.96 -11.65
C LYS A 834 34.20 -5.01 -12.55
N TYR A 835 33.11 -4.43 -12.08
CA TYR A 835 31.91 -4.26 -12.88
C TYR A 835 31.20 -2.95 -12.55
N GLU A 836 30.40 -2.47 -13.50
CA GLU A 836 29.40 -1.43 -13.35
C GLU A 836 28.11 -1.92 -14.00
N LEU A 837 27.01 -1.85 -13.27
CA LEU A 837 25.67 -2.11 -13.79
C LEU A 837 24.84 -0.85 -13.64
N ILE A 838 24.28 -0.38 -14.74
CA ILE A 838 23.53 0.87 -14.79
C ILE A 838 22.19 0.60 -15.45
N ALA A 839 21.10 1.06 -14.83
CA ALA A 839 19.77 1.08 -15.43
C ALA A 839 19.33 2.52 -15.68
N TRP A 840 18.68 2.74 -16.82
CA TRP A 840 18.07 4.03 -17.15
C TRP A 840 16.70 3.84 -17.78
N ASN A 841 15.87 4.86 -17.65
CA ASN A 841 14.74 5.05 -18.53
C ASN A 841 15.27 5.47 -19.90
N TRP A 842 15.17 4.60 -20.91
CA TRP A 842 15.74 4.88 -22.23
C TRP A 842 14.97 5.96 -23.00
N LYS A 843 13.72 6.28 -22.61
CA LYS A 843 12.91 7.33 -23.21
C LYS A 843 13.33 8.71 -22.69
N THR A 844 13.47 8.85 -21.37
CA THR A 844 13.78 10.13 -20.68
C THR A 844 15.26 10.30 -20.34
N TRP A 845 16.09 9.29 -20.62
CA TRP A 845 17.50 9.26 -20.24
C TRP A 845 17.76 9.49 -18.73
N GLU A 846 16.77 9.12 -17.91
CA GLU A 846 16.83 9.21 -16.46
C GLU A 846 17.52 7.97 -15.86
N PRO A 847 18.57 8.13 -15.03
CA PRO A 847 19.21 7.01 -14.36
C PRO A 847 18.32 6.49 -13.21
N LEU A 848 18.10 5.18 -13.19
CA LEU A 848 17.21 4.48 -12.25
C LEU A 848 17.95 3.55 -11.29
N LEU A 849 19.18 3.16 -11.62
CA LEU A 849 19.98 2.28 -10.78
C LEU A 849 21.45 2.38 -11.19
N ARG A 850 22.35 2.44 -10.21
CA ARG A 850 23.77 2.18 -10.42
C ARG A 850 24.28 1.21 -9.37
N VAL A 851 24.96 0.15 -9.80
CA VAL A 851 25.62 -0.83 -8.93
C VAL A 851 27.07 -0.98 -9.38
N GLY A 852 28.01 -0.83 -8.45
CA GLY A 852 29.45 -0.93 -8.74
C GLY A 852 30.25 -1.49 -7.56
N SER A 853 31.49 -1.90 -7.83
CA SER A 853 32.17 -2.98 -7.11
C SER A 853 32.56 -2.70 -5.63
N ILE A 854 32.09 -3.60 -4.76
CA ILE A 854 32.85 -4.19 -3.62
C ILE A 854 33.03 -5.72 -3.82
N SER A 855 32.43 -6.32 -4.87
CA SER A 855 32.51 -7.75 -5.20
C SER A 855 32.41 -8.02 -6.71
N GLY A 856 32.41 -9.30 -7.14
CA GLY A 856 32.41 -9.69 -8.56
C GLY A 856 31.03 -10.12 -9.04
N ALA A 857 30.28 -9.21 -9.65
CA ALA A 857 29.06 -9.56 -10.36
C ALA A 857 29.36 -10.58 -11.46
N ILE A 858 28.51 -11.60 -11.53
CA ILE A 858 28.56 -12.64 -12.55
C ILE A 858 27.58 -12.27 -13.66
N ASP A 859 26.28 -12.20 -13.34
CA ASP A 859 25.25 -11.85 -14.32
C ASP A 859 23.97 -11.32 -13.67
N PHE A 860 23.03 -10.78 -14.45
CA PHE A 860 21.80 -10.17 -13.92
C PHE A 860 20.56 -10.56 -14.74
N SER A 861 19.37 -10.40 -14.15
CA SER A 861 18.10 -10.48 -14.89
C SER A 861 16.97 -9.73 -14.19
N PHE A 862 15.94 -9.33 -14.94
CA PHE A 862 14.72 -8.74 -14.37
C PHE A 862 13.88 -9.77 -13.61
N LEU A 863 13.44 -9.41 -12.40
CA LEU A 863 12.45 -10.19 -11.64
C LEU A 863 11.03 -9.69 -11.91
N GLN A 864 10.84 -8.37 -11.81
CA GLN A 864 9.60 -7.64 -12.03
C GLN A 864 9.90 -6.19 -12.42
N LYS A 865 8.87 -5.40 -12.80
CA LYS A 865 9.05 -4.02 -13.26
C LYS A 865 9.86 -3.11 -12.33
N THR A 866 9.79 -3.37 -11.04
CA THR A 866 10.40 -2.57 -9.97
C THR A 866 11.68 -3.17 -9.40
N HIS A 867 12.07 -4.39 -9.78
CA HIS A 867 13.20 -5.10 -9.13
C HIS A 867 14.09 -5.87 -10.11
N LEU A 868 15.40 -5.75 -9.88
CA LEU A 868 16.47 -6.46 -10.60
C LEU A 868 17.14 -7.49 -9.68
N VAL A 869 17.59 -8.62 -10.22
CA VAL A 869 18.40 -9.61 -9.51
C VAL A 869 19.80 -9.65 -10.11
N LEU A 870 20.81 -9.57 -9.25
CA LEU A 870 22.22 -9.71 -9.59
C LEU A 870 22.78 -10.99 -8.95
N PHE A 871 23.28 -11.90 -9.77
CA PHE A 871 24.03 -13.07 -9.33
C PHE A 871 25.51 -12.68 -9.18
N SER A 872 26.04 -12.82 -7.97
CA SER A 872 27.37 -12.33 -7.60
C SER A 872 28.19 -13.39 -6.88
N ALA A 873 29.52 -13.29 -6.99
CA ALA A 873 30.45 -14.00 -6.12
C ALA A 873 31.48 -13.04 -5.53
N GLU A 874 31.63 -13.06 -4.21
CA GLU A 874 32.63 -12.26 -3.49
C GLU A 874 33.87 -13.07 -3.09
N GLU A 875 34.97 -12.34 -2.92
CA GLU A 875 36.25 -12.91 -2.51
C GLU A 875 36.22 -13.36 -1.05
N LYS A 876 36.68 -14.59 -0.82
CA LYS A 876 37.01 -15.09 0.50
C LYS A 876 38.44 -15.60 0.46
N GLY A 877 39.41 -14.76 0.82
CA GLY A 877 40.83 -15.05 0.62
C GLY A 877 41.28 -14.63 -0.78
N LYS A 878 41.73 -15.58 -1.63
CA LYS A 878 42.12 -15.32 -3.04
C LYS A 878 41.09 -15.83 -4.07
N ASP A 879 40.12 -16.60 -3.59
CA ASP A 879 39.16 -17.37 -4.37
C ASP A 879 37.75 -16.79 -4.22
N LEU A 880 36.93 -16.88 -5.27
CA LEU A 880 35.54 -16.44 -5.28
C LEU A 880 34.65 -17.54 -4.71
N ARG A 881 34.13 -17.33 -3.49
CA ARG A 881 33.43 -18.38 -2.73
C ARG A 881 32.17 -17.92 -2.01
N LEU A 882 31.96 -16.63 -1.80
CA LEU A 882 30.70 -16.13 -1.24
C LEU A 882 29.72 -15.90 -2.40
N ILE A 883 28.82 -16.85 -2.65
CA ILE A 883 27.86 -16.78 -3.76
C ILE A 883 26.55 -16.18 -3.24
N GLU A 884 26.03 -15.15 -3.90
CA GLU A 884 24.84 -14.41 -3.47
C GLU A 884 23.92 -14.02 -4.64
N LEU A 885 22.61 -13.95 -4.38
CA LEU A 885 21.66 -13.22 -5.21
C LEU A 885 21.29 -11.92 -4.51
N LEU A 886 21.58 -10.80 -5.16
CA LEU A 886 21.35 -9.45 -4.66
C LEU A 886 20.13 -8.85 -5.38
N LEU A 887 19.10 -8.48 -4.62
CA LEU A 887 17.90 -7.83 -5.15
C LEU A 887 17.99 -6.31 -5.00
N TYR A 888 17.79 -5.58 -6.08
CA TYR A 888 17.79 -4.12 -6.11
C TYR A 888 16.42 -3.58 -6.51
N SER A 889 15.99 -2.51 -5.85
CA SER A 889 14.84 -1.70 -6.29
C SER A 889 15.28 -0.74 -7.38
N ILE A 890 14.45 -0.59 -8.41
CA ILE A 890 14.65 0.32 -9.53
C ILE A 890 13.90 1.61 -9.21
N SER A 891 14.61 2.71 -8.97
CA SER A 891 14.01 4.00 -8.58
C SER A 891 14.86 5.19 -9.05
N PRO A 892 14.25 6.34 -9.40
CA PRO A 892 14.98 7.51 -9.90
C PRO A 892 16.17 7.94 -9.04
N GLN A 893 17.33 8.21 -9.67
CA GLN A 893 18.54 8.69 -8.98
C GLN A 893 18.89 10.14 -9.31
N ILE A 894 19.35 10.88 -8.28
CA ILE A 894 19.82 12.27 -8.42
C ILE A 894 21.24 12.30 -8.97
N SER A 895 21.47 13.10 -10.01
CA SER A 895 22.82 13.43 -10.48
C SER A 895 23.54 14.38 -9.51
N LYS A 896 24.81 14.13 -9.24
CA LYS A 896 25.68 15.05 -8.47
C LYS A 896 26.16 16.27 -9.27
N ARG A 897 25.91 16.33 -10.59
CA ARG A 897 26.39 17.41 -11.49
C ARG A 897 25.33 17.83 -12.53
N ARG A 898 25.43 19.07 -13.03
CA ARG A 898 24.57 19.61 -14.10
C ARG A 898 24.88 18.91 -15.44
N LYS A 899 23.85 18.28 -16.02
CA LYS A 899 23.89 17.53 -17.30
C LYS A 899 23.97 18.50 -18.50
N THR A 900 25.07 18.49 -19.25
CA THR A 900 25.18 19.23 -20.54
C THR A 900 25.93 18.46 -21.64
N SER A 901 26.15 17.14 -21.52
CA SER A 901 26.91 16.35 -22.50
C SER A 901 26.23 15.03 -22.87
N THR A 902 26.57 14.50 -24.06
CA THR A 902 26.19 13.14 -24.52
C THR A 902 27.05 12.03 -23.88
N LEU A 903 27.85 12.39 -22.87
CA LEU A 903 28.78 11.51 -22.18
C LEU A 903 28.21 11.20 -20.79
N PHE A 904 27.93 9.92 -20.52
CA PHE A 904 27.49 9.46 -19.22
C PHE A 904 28.70 9.03 -18.38
N HIS A 905 28.94 9.73 -17.26
CA HIS A 905 29.95 9.33 -16.29
C HIS A 905 29.28 8.58 -15.14
N ALA A 906 29.61 7.29 -14.97
CA ALA A 906 29.01 6.47 -13.91
C ALA A 906 29.23 7.07 -12.51
N SER A 907 30.41 7.66 -12.28
CA SER A 907 30.79 8.28 -11.00
C SER A 907 29.97 9.50 -10.58
N ASP A 908 29.13 10.06 -11.46
CA ASP A 908 28.22 11.15 -11.11
C ASP A 908 27.00 10.68 -10.28
N TYR A 909 26.80 9.37 -10.10
CA TYR A 909 25.65 8.76 -9.41
C TYR A 909 26.08 7.84 -8.25
N ASP A 910 25.21 7.67 -7.25
CA ASP A 910 25.49 6.85 -6.07
C ASP A 910 25.22 5.36 -6.29
N HIS A 911 26.03 4.52 -5.65
CA HIS A 911 25.79 3.07 -5.67
C HIS A 911 24.54 2.74 -4.86
N ALA A 912 23.61 2.01 -5.47
CA ALA A 912 22.45 1.47 -4.76
C ALA A 912 22.86 0.34 -3.81
N VAL A 913 22.07 0.17 -2.76
CA VAL A 913 22.21 -0.88 -1.75
C VAL A 913 21.13 -1.94 -2.02
N PRO A 914 21.44 -3.24 -1.94
CA PRO A 914 20.45 -4.28 -2.18
C PRO A 914 19.38 -4.26 -1.09
N VAL A 915 18.13 -4.45 -1.48
CA VAL A 915 16.96 -4.59 -0.59
C VAL A 915 17.02 -5.94 0.15
N LEU A 916 17.42 -6.99 -0.58
CA LEU A 916 17.48 -8.36 -0.07
C LEU A 916 18.74 -9.07 -0.61
N ILE A 917 19.40 -9.85 0.25
CA ILE A 917 20.59 -10.65 -0.07
C ILE A 917 20.27 -12.11 0.26
N LEU A 918 20.28 -12.98 -0.75
CA LEU A 918 20.05 -14.43 -0.59
C LEU A 918 21.37 -15.19 -0.76
N ARG A 919 21.80 -15.88 0.29
CA ARG A 919 23.09 -16.60 0.27
C ARG A 919 22.97 -18.03 -0.25
N PHE A 920 23.92 -18.41 -1.11
CA PHE A 920 24.14 -19.79 -1.55
C PHE A 920 25.06 -20.54 -0.60
N PRO A 921 25.11 -21.88 -0.70
CA PRO A 921 26.05 -22.70 0.05
C PRO A 921 27.50 -22.37 -0.32
N GLU A 922 28.39 -22.38 0.66
CA GLU A 922 29.80 -22.07 0.45
C GLU A 922 30.52 -23.24 -0.26
N PRO A 923 31.27 -22.98 -1.36
CA PRO A 923 32.12 -23.97 -2.00
C PRO A 923 33.19 -24.53 -1.05
N GLU A 924 33.62 -25.78 -1.27
CA GLU A 924 34.77 -26.34 -0.54
C GLU A 924 36.02 -25.48 -0.77
N LYS A 925 36.98 -25.52 0.17
CA LYS A 925 38.19 -24.68 0.10
C LYS A 925 39.05 -24.90 -1.15
N SER A 926 38.95 -26.06 -1.79
CA SER A 926 39.66 -26.35 -3.04
C SER A 926 38.91 -25.86 -4.28
N TYR A 927 37.70 -25.32 -4.16
CA TYR A 927 36.89 -24.85 -5.28
C TYR A 927 36.71 -23.34 -5.25
N THR A 928 36.57 -22.76 -6.44
CA THR A 928 36.26 -21.34 -6.65
C THR A 928 35.31 -21.22 -7.82
N VAL A 929 34.46 -20.19 -7.78
CA VAL A 929 33.53 -19.88 -8.88
C VAL A 929 34.33 -19.50 -10.12
N MET A 930 33.85 -19.93 -11.29
CA MET A 930 34.30 -19.46 -12.60
C MET A 930 33.28 -18.44 -13.15
N PRO A 931 33.51 -17.12 -12.99
CA PRO A 931 32.56 -16.10 -13.41
C PRO A 931 32.33 -16.12 -14.92
N THR A 932 33.38 -16.41 -15.71
CA THR A 932 33.36 -16.39 -17.17
C THR A 932 32.45 -17.43 -17.81
N ILE A 933 31.94 -18.40 -17.06
CA ILE A 933 30.96 -19.36 -17.57
C ILE A 933 29.75 -19.53 -16.66
N SER A 934 29.70 -18.81 -15.53
CA SER A 934 28.53 -18.83 -14.65
C SER A 934 27.61 -17.68 -15.06
N PHE A 935 26.29 -17.86 -15.00
CA PHE A 935 25.34 -16.83 -15.42
C PHE A 935 23.94 -17.10 -14.86
N ILE A 936 23.07 -16.08 -14.89
CA ILE A 936 21.65 -16.16 -14.51
C ILE A 936 20.77 -15.72 -15.66
N LYS A 937 19.65 -16.41 -15.88
CA LYS A 937 18.67 -16.08 -16.94
C LYS A 937 17.23 -16.29 -16.49
N SER A 938 16.35 -15.36 -16.82
CA SER A 938 14.89 -15.54 -16.71
C SER A 938 14.24 -16.00 -18.02
N ASN A 939 14.81 -15.63 -19.19
CA ASN A 939 14.31 -15.87 -20.55
C ASN A 939 12.81 -15.59 -20.76
N SER A 940 12.21 -14.80 -19.88
CA SER A 940 10.81 -14.43 -19.86
C SER A 940 10.72 -13.09 -19.16
N THR A 941 11.05 -12.05 -19.94
CA THR A 941 11.01 -10.68 -19.47
C THR A 941 9.58 -10.35 -19.03
N PRO A 942 9.39 -9.86 -17.79
CA PRO A 942 8.07 -9.51 -17.27
C PRO A 942 7.28 -8.59 -18.21
N GLY A 943 6.02 -8.92 -18.45
CA GLY A 943 5.11 -8.19 -19.34
C GLY A 943 5.35 -8.39 -20.84
N LYS A 944 6.29 -9.25 -21.25
CA LYS A 944 6.55 -9.55 -22.68
C LYS A 944 5.73 -10.71 -23.21
N THR A 945 5.34 -10.58 -24.48
CA THR A 945 4.56 -11.58 -25.21
C THR A 945 5.32 -12.91 -25.33
N VAL A 946 4.78 -13.94 -24.70
CA VAL A 946 5.25 -15.34 -24.77
C VAL A 946 4.57 -16.08 -25.91
N TYR A 947 3.28 -15.82 -26.09
CA TYR A 947 2.44 -16.40 -27.13
C TYR A 947 1.38 -15.36 -27.54
N ALA A 948 1.16 -15.18 -28.84
CA ALA A 948 0.12 -14.29 -29.34
C ALA A 948 -0.61 -14.90 -30.53
N LYS A 949 -1.95 -14.90 -30.47
CA LYS A 949 -2.82 -15.31 -31.58
C LYS A 949 -4.04 -14.41 -31.65
N SER A 950 -5.07 -14.64 -30.83
CA SER A 950 -6.22 -13.73 -30.72
C SER A 950 -6.03 -12.63 -29.67
N ALA A 951 -5.14 -12.88 -28.69
CA ALA A 951 -4.58 -11.90 -27.76
C ALA A 951 -3.11 -12.23 -27.48
N GLY A 952 -2.37 -11.28 -26.91
CA GLY A 952 -1.02 -11.52 -26.39
C GLY A 952 -1.06 -12.01 -24.95
N PHE A 953 -0.34 -13.09 -24.66
CA PHE A 953 -0.15 -13.64 -23.32
C PHE A 953 1.27 -13.39 -22.84
N ALA A 954 1.41 -12.93 -21.60
CA ALA A 954 2.69 -12.59 -20.98
C ALA A 954 2.81 -13.15 -19.56
N HIS A 955 4.02 -13.17 -19.01
CA HIS A 955 4.24 -13.42 -17.59
C HIS A 955 4.25 -12.09 -16.81
N PRO A 956 3.48 -11.90 -15.72
CA PRO A 956 3.45 -10.64 -14.94
C PRO A 956 4.76 -10.38 -14.18
N SER A 957 5.46 -11.44 -13.79
CA SER A 957 6.82 -11.46 -13.22
C SER A 957 7.54 -12.69 -13.77
N SER A 958 8.88 -12.74 -13.68
CA SER A 958 9.61 -13.94 -14.09
C SER A 958 9.21 -15.11 -13.19
N PRO A 959 8.65 -16.23 -13.70
CA PRO A 959 8.16 -17.31 -12.86
C PRO A 959 9.29 -18.22 -12.33
N THR A 960 10.41 -18.30 -13.05
CA THR A 960 11.61 -19.02 -12.60
C THR A 960 12.89 -18.31 -13.07
N LEU A 961 13.94 -18.38 -12.26
CA LEU A 961 15.29 -17.98 -12.63
C LEU A 961 16.16 -19.23 -12.79
N GLY A 962 16.98 -19.24 -13.83
CA GLY A 962 17.91 -20.31 -14.12
C GLY A 962 19.32 -19.81 -13.88
N VAL A 963 20.04 -20.47 -12.98
CA VAL A 963 21.45 -20.19 -12.70
C VAL A 963 22.28 -21.35 -13.23
N PHE A 964 23.25 -21.06 -14.09
CA PHE A 964 24.32 -21.99 -14.41
C PHE A 964 25.54 -21.61 -13.57
N LEU A 965 25.96 -22.50 -12.68
CA LEU A 965 27.07 -22.28 -11.76
C LEU A 965 28.19 -23.26 -12.09
N SER A 966 29.38 -22.74 -12.39
CA SER A 966 30.58 -23.56 -12.53
C SER A 966 31.60 -23.26 -11.45
N LEU A 967 32.09 -24.32 -10.84
CA LEU A 967 33.19 -24.32 -9.89
C LEU A 967 34.39 -25.04 -10.53
N TYR A 968 35.59 -24.48 -10.39
CA TYR A 968 36.83 -25.17 -10.74
C TYR A 968 37.71 -25.34 -9.51
N LYS A 969 38.56 -26.36 -9.53
CA LYS A 969 39.42 -26.67 -8.40
C LYS A 969 40.70 -25.84 -8.43
N SER A 970 40.94 -25.02 -7.41
CA SER A 970 42.13 -24.18 -7.25
C SER A 970 43.17 -24.87 -6.34
N PRO A 971 44.48 -24.95 -6.71
CA PRO A 971 45.12 -24.44 -7.92
C PRO A 971 45.34 -25.56 -8.95
N SER A 972 44.44 -25.76 -9.92
CA SER A 972 44.71 -26.61 -11.08
C SER A 972 45.33 -25.79 -12.23
N LEU A 973 46.38 -26.34 -12.87
CA LEU A 973 47.04 -25.72 -14.05
C LEU A 973 46.28 -25.95 -15.37
N HIS A 974 45.23 -26.78 -15.35
CA HIS A 974 44.38 -27.10 -16.51
C HIS A 974 42.91 -26.95 -16.10
N ALA A 975 42.18 -26.08 -16.81
CA ALA A 975 40.83 -25.64 -16.44
C ALA A 975 39.75 -26.71 -16.64
N ASP A 976 40.00 -27.77 -17.42
CA ASP A 976 38.94 -28.69 -17.88
C ASP A 976 38.83 -30.03 -17.13
N GLU A 977 39.82 -30.44 -16.32
CA GLU A 977 39.83 -31.82 -15.76
C GLU A 977 39.14 -31.99 -14.39
N GLU A 978 38.88 -30.92 -13.63
CA GLU A 978 38.21 -30.99 -12.31
C GLU A 978 37.19 -29.85 -12.09
N THR A 979 36.32 -29.60 -13.08
CA THR A 979 35.19 -28.66 -12.94
C THR A 979 33.92 -29.36 -12.45
N ALA A 980 33.21 -28.72 -11.53
CA ALA A 980 31.86 -29.09 -11.14
C ALA A 980 30.89 -28.06 -11.72
N ARG A 981 29.90 -28.52 -12.48
CA ARG A 981 28.92 -27.64 -13.13
C ARG A 981 27.51 -28.00 -12.65
N PHE A 982 26.75 -26.97 -12.32
CA PHE A 982 25.42 -27.09 -11.76
C PHE A 982 24.45 -26.22 -12.55
N LEU A 983 23.32 -26.82 -12.90
CA LEU A 983 22.16 -26.12 -13.40
C LEU A 983 21.16 -26.01 -12.25
N ILE A 984 20.76 -24.79 -11.92
CA ILE A 984 19.95 -24.49 -10.75
C ILE A 984 18.71 -23.75 -11.23
N VAL A 985 17.54 -24.32 -10.97
CA VAL A 985 16.26 -23.66 -11.24
C VAL A 985 15.71 -23.13 -9.93
N ILE A 986 15.35 -21.85 -9.90
CA ILE A 986 14.88 -21.12 -8.73
C ILE A 986 13.46 -20.65 -8.98
N SER A 987 12.54 -20.99 -8.09
CA SER A 987 11.18 -20.45 -8.12
C SER A 987 11.15 -19.06 -7.47
N THR A 988 10.74 -18.06 -8.25
CA THR A 988 10.68 -16.66 -7.80
C THR A 988 9.55 -16.39 -6.82
N ARG A 989 8.53 -17.27 -6.75
CA ARG A 989 7.43 -17.21 -5.77
C ARG A 989 7.93 -17.08 -4.33
N TYR A 990 9.01 -17.82 -4.00
CA TYR A 990 9.61 -17.78 -2.66
C TYR A 990 10.36 -16.47 -2.41
N ILE A 991 10.98 -15.90 -3.43
CA ILE A 991 11.73 -14.64 -3.34
C ILE A 991 10.76 -13.46 -3.17
N LEU A 992 9.67 -13.42 -3.95
CA LEU A 992 8.67 -12.36 -3.89
C LEU A 992 7.94 -12.31 -2.54
N ARG A 993 7.79 -13.45 -1.86
CA ARG A 993 7.20 -13.53 -0.52
C ARG A 993 7.98 -12.70 0.51
N TYR A 994 9.31 -12.80 0.51
CA TYR A 994 10.16 -12.04 1.44
C TYR A 994 10.11 -10.52 1.21
N LEU A 995 9.81 -10.06 -0.01
CA LEU A 995 9.63 -8.62 -0.28
C LEU A 995 8.33 -8.06 0.31
N ILE A 996 7.32 -8.90 0.52
CA ILE A 996 6.02 -8.49 1.09
C ILE A 996 6.09 -8.44 2.62
N GLU A 997 6.84 -9.36 3.23
CA GLU A 997 6.89 -9.54 4.69
C GLU A 997 7.80 -8.54 5.44
N LEU A 998 8.57 -7.68 4.75
CA LEU A 998 9.56 -6.76 5.35
C LEU A 998 9.36 -5.30 4.92
N PRO A 999 8.44 -4.51 5.51
CA PRO A 999 8.27 -3.08 5.21
C PRO A 999 9.26 -2.20 6.00
N ASP A 1000 9.83 -1.19 5.33
CA ASP A 1000 10.56 -0.04 5.88
C ASP A 1000 11.76 -0.30 6.81
N GLN A 1001 12.77 -1.01 6.29
CA GLN A 1001 14.11 -1.00 6.89
C GLN A 1001 15.11 -0.22 6.04
N LYS A 1002 15.83 0.71 6.67
CA LYS A 1002 16.98 1.43 6.08
C LYS A 1002 18.21 0.54 5.82
N ARG A 1003 18.16 -0.78 6.03
CA ARG A 1003 19.29 -1.73 5.95
C ARG A 1003 18.93 -2.98 5.15
N SER A 1004 19.90 -3.51 4.39
CA SER A 1004 19.78 -4.77 3.65
C SER A 1004 19.52 -5.96 4.56
N SER A 1005 18.52 -6.77 4.22
CA SER A 1005 18.25 -8.05 4.90
C SER A 1005 19.01 -9.20 4.24
N VAL A 1006 19.67 -10.04 5.04
CA VAL A 1006 20.46 -11.20 4.58
C VAL A 1006 19.76 -12.48 5.00
N ILE A 1007 19.36 -13.32 4.04
CA ILE A 1007 18.69 -14.60 4.29
C ILE A 1007 19.67 -15.76 4.01
N PRO A 1008 19.96 -16.61 5.00
CA PRO A 1008 20.85 -17.76 4.86
C PRO A 1008 20.20 -18.90 4.04
N TRP A 1009 21.02 -19.75 3.42
CA TRP A 1009 20.58 -20.85 2.55
C TRP A 1009 19.47 -21.72 3.18
N ASP A 1010 19.60 -22.05 4.46
CA ASP A 1010 18.69 -22.98 5.14
C ASP A 1010 17.25 -22.45 5.26
N GLU A 1011 17.05 -21.13 5.16
CA GLU A 1011 15.73 -20.49 5.24
C GLU A 1011 15.02 -20.38 3.89
N TRP A 1012 15.75 -20.26 2.78
CA TRP A 1012 15.15 -20.02 1.45
C TRP A 1012 15.49 -21.08 0.39
N GLY A 1013 16.70 -21.62 0.40
CA GLY A 1013 17.29 -22.35 -0.72
C GLY A 1013 16.72 -23.75 -0.95
N THR A 1014 16.49 -24.51 0.13
CA THR A 1014 16.09 -25.93 0.05
C THR A 1014 14.79 -26.13 -0.73
N ASN A 1015 13.76 -25.32 -0.47
CA ASN A 1015 12.45 -25.47 -1.09
C ASN A 1015 12.28 -24.61 -2.36
N ALA A 1016 13.03 -23.52 -2.49
CA ALA A 1016 12.93 -22.62 -3.63
C ALA A 1016 13.73 -23.10 -4.86
N THR A 1017 14.66 -24.05 -4.70
CA THR A 1017 15.59 -24.43 -5.76
C THR A 1017 15.52 -25.91 -6.14
N ARG A 1018 15.91 -26.23 -7.39
CA ARG A 1018 16.26 -27.58 -7.83
C ARG A 1018 17.62 -27.55 -8.54
N TRP A 1019 18.52 -28.43 -8.10
CA TRP A 1019 19.86 -28.55 -8.65
C TRP A 1019 19.98 -29.77 -9.55
N PHE A 1020 20.73 -29.62 -10.65
CA PHE A 1020 21.15 -30.70 -11.52
C PHE A 1020 22.66 -30.62 -11.72
N VAL A 1021 23.33 -31.76 -11.64
CA VAL A 1021 24.72 -31.87 -12.09
C VAL A 1021 24.71 -31.85 -13.63
N SER A 1022 25.55 -30.99 -14.22
CA SER A 1022 25.71 -30.89 -15.66
C SER A 1022 27.07 -31.44 -16.07
N ASP A 1023 27.09 -32.42 -16.96
CA ASP A 1023 28.32 -32.87 -17.60
C ASP A 1023 28.62 -32.01 -18.85
N ASP A 1024 27.61 -31.31 -19.38
CA ASP A 1024 27.68 -30.52 -20.60
C ASP A 1024 28.01 -29.04 -20.31
N ASN A 1025 28.78 -28.43 -21.21
CA ASN A 1025 28.93 -26.98 -21.27
C ASN A 1025 27.65 -26.38 -21.88
N ILE A 1026 26.91 -25.63 -21.08
CA ILE A 1026 25.78 -24.85 -21.56
C ILE A 1026 26.31 -23.46 -21.91
N TYR A 1027 26.13 -23.04 -23.16
CA TYR A 1027 26.56 -21.72 -23.58
C TYR A 1027 25.63 -20.64 -23.03
N GLN A 1028 26.19 -19.49 -22.63
CA GLN A 1028 25.41 -18.37 -22.11
C GLN A 1028 24.37 -17.87 -23.12
N TRP A 1029 24.67 -17.93 -24.42
CA TRP A 1029 23.73 -17.54 -25.48
C TRP A 1029 22.58 -18.55 -25.69
N ALA A 1030 22.69 -19.78 -25.20
CA ALA A 1030 21.67 -20.80 -25.37
C ALA A 1030 20.41 -20.48 -24.53
N TYR A 1031 19.24 -20.52 -25.17
CA TYR A 1031 17.94 -20.32 -24.52
C TYR A 1031 17.42 -21.66 -23.99
N TRP A 1032 17.99 -22.15 -22.88
CA TRP A 1032 17.61 -23.46 -22.33
C TRP A 1032 16.38 -23.41 -21.40
N MET A 1033 15.87 -22.22 -21.07
CA MET A 1033 14.57 -22.07 -20.41
C MET A 1033 13.66 -21.06 -21.10
N SER A 1034 12.35 -21.24 -20.93
CA SER A 1034 11.31 -20.27 -21.27
C SER A 1034 10.15 -20.44 -20.28
N GLY A 1035 9.77 -19.36 -19.59
CA GLY A 1035 8.76 -19.39 -18.53
C GLY A 1035 9.19 -20.35 -17.43
N THR A 1036 8.41 -21.39 -17.18
CA THR A 1036 8.67 -22.44 -16.18
C THR A 1036 9.37 -23.68 -16.75
N ARG A 1037 9.72 -23.69 -18.04
CA ARG A 1037 10.14 -24.89 -18.77
C ARG A 1037 11.63 -24.85 -19.08
N LEU A 1038 12.29 -25.97 -18.81
CA LEU A 1038 13.68 -26.26 -19.10
C LEU A 1038 13.78 -27.36 -20.16
N ILE A 1039 14.54 -27.12 -21.23
CA ILE A 1039 14.81 -28.14 -22.25
C ILE A 1039 16.06 -28.95 -21.89
N ARG A 1040 15.99 -30.27 -22.06
CA ARG A 1040 17.11 -31.20 -21.95
C ARG A 1040 17.07 -32.17 -23.13
N VAL A 1041 18.18 -32.29 -23.84
CA VAL A 1041 18.31 -33.24 -24.94
C VAL A 1041 19.32 -34.29 -24.54
N HIS A 1042 18.95 -35.56 -24.66
CA HIS A 1042 19.78 -36.69 -24.22
C HIS A 1042 20.19 -37.56 -25.41
N GLU A 1043 21.43 -38.03 -25.41
CA GLU A 1043 21.88 -39.00 -26.40
C GLU A 1043 21.19 -40.35 -26.17
N ASN A 1044 20.58 -40.89 -27.23
CA ASN A 1044 20.04 -42.24 -27.21
C ASN A 1044 21.11 -43.24 -27.70
N PRO A 1045 21.55 -44.21 -26.88
CA PRO A 1045 22.60 -45.15 -27.28
C PRO A 1045 22.16 -46.16 -28.35
N VAL A 1046 20.86 -46.26 -28.65
CA VAL A 1046 20.28 -47.26 -29.56
C VAL A 1046 19.74 -46.62 -30.85
N SER A 1047 19.74 -45.29 -30.97
CA SER A 1047 19.20 -44.55 -32.11
C SER A 1047 20.12 -43.43 -32.58
N VAL A 1048 20.00 -43.04 -33.85
CA VAL A 1048 20.67 -41.85 -34.39
C VAL A 1048 19.96 -40.56 -33.93
N LEU A 1049 18.68 -40.68 -33.57
CA LEU A 1049 17.87 -39.61 -33.01
C LEU A 1049 18.08 -39.52 -31.49
N ARG A 1050 17.99 -38.30 -30.96
CA ARG A 1050 18.11 -37.96 -29.54
C ARG A 1050 16.73 -37.91 -28.88
N ASP A 1051 16.72 -38.11 -27.57
CA ASP A 1051 15.52 -37.99 -26.75
C ASP A 1051 15.36 -36.53 -26.31
N LEU A 1052 14.17 -35.97 -26.50
CA LEU A 1052 13.82 -34.63 -26.04
C LEU A 1052 13.13 -34.74 -24.69
N SER A 1053 13.62 -34.04 -23.67
CA SER A 1053 12.98 -33.92 -22.37
C SER A 1053 12.66 -32.46 -22.04
N ILE A 1054 11.41 -32.19 -21.67
CA ILE A 1054 10.98 -30.88 -21.14
C ILE A 1054 10.70 -31.05 -19.65
N LEU A 1055 11.44 -30.33 -18.83
CA LEU A 1055 11.22 -30.24 -17.38
C LEU A 1055 10.40 -28.98 -17.10
N ASP A 1056 9.18 -29.15 -16.63
CA ASP A 1056 8.26 -28.06 -16.28
C ASP A 1056 8.22 -27.91 -14.77
N PHE A 1057 8.70 -26.76 -14.27
CA PHE A 1057 8.75 -26.39 -12.85
C PHE A 1057 7.50 -25.66 -12.39
N ASN A 1058 6.45 -25.65 -13.21
CA ASN A 1058 5.18 -25.10 -12.81
C ASN A 1058 4.51 -26.00 -11.76
N SER A 1059 4.76 -25.68 -10.48
CA SER A 1059 4.15 -26.34 -9.33
C SER A 1059 2.63 -26.46 -9.40
N ARG A 1060 1.94 -25.48 -10.02
CA ARG A 1060 0.48 -25.44 -10.19
C ARG A 1060 0.01 -26.53 -11.16
N THR A 1061 0.71 -26.71 -12.27
CA THR A 1061 0.43 -27.76 -13.27
C THR A 1061 0.73 -29.15 -12.71
N ILE A 1062 1.82 -29.31 -11.96
CA ILE A 1062 2.24 -30.61 -11.38
C ILE A 1062 1.18 -31.17 -10.42
N ARG A 1063 0.61 -30.31 -9.55
CA ARG A 1063 -0.45 -30.68 -8.60
C ARG A 1063 -1.72 -31.17 -9.30
N ARG A 1064 -2.11 -30.54 -10.42
CA ARG A 1064 -3.29 -30.95 -11.20
C ARG A 1064 -3.15 -32.37 -11.75
N PHE A 1065 -2.01 -32.73 -12.33
CA PHE A 1065 -1.81 -34.04 -12.96
C PHE A 1065 -1.51 -35.20 -11.98
N GLY A 1066 -1.00 -34.90 -10.78
CA GLY A 1066 -0.81 -35.91 -9.74
C GLY A 1066 -2.10 -36.56 -9.23
N SER A 1067 -3.25 -35.91 -9.49
CA SER A 1067 -4.59 -36.42 -9.11
C SER A 1067 -5.23 -37.36 -10.15
N SER A 1068 -4.76 -37.36 -11.41
CA SER A 1068 -5.39 -38.07 -12.53
C SER A 1068 -4.65 -39.31 -13.03
N SER A 1069 -3.39 -39.56 -12.61
CA SER A 1069 -2.64 -40.74 -13.02
C SER A 1069 -2.66 -41.83 -11.94
N SER A 1070 -3.57 -42.79 -12.11
CA SER A 1070 -3.63 -44.05 -11.35
C SER A 1070 -2.49 -45.03 -11.69
N GLU A 1071 -1.36 -44.55 -12.18
CA GLU A 1071 -0.12 -45.32 -12.33
C GLU A 1071 1.00 -44.60 -11.58
N LYS A 1072 0.92 -44.65 -10.24
CA LYS A 1072 2.14 -44.64 -9.43
C LYS A 1072 2.91 -45.88 -9.84
N SER A 1073 3.92 -45.74 -10.70
CA SER A 1073 4.93 -46.78 -10.87
C SER A 1073 5.64 -46.91 -9.52
N PHE A 1074 5.14 -47.83 -8.69
CA PHE A 1074 5.85 -48.36 -7.54
C PHE A 1074 7.10 -49.07 -8.08
N GLY A 1075 8.17 -48.31 -8.27
CA GLY A 1075 9.52 -48.84 -8.21
C GLY A 1075 9.77 -49.26 -6.76
N ILE A 1076 9.54 -50.53 -6.46
CA ILE A 1076 9.82 -51.13 -5.16
C ILE A 1076 11.28 -50.87 -4.79
N HIS A 1077 11.51 -50.06 -3.77
CA HIS A 1077 12.58 -50.30 -2.82
C HIS A 1077 11.97 -50.28 -1.42
N GLN A 1078 11.70 -51.47 -0.89
CA GLN A 1078 11.38 -51.66 0.53
C GLN A 1078 12.49 -51.07 1.41
N PRO A 1079 12.17 -50.54 2.60
CA PRO A 1079 13.16 -49.93 3.48
C PRO A 1079 14.03 -51.04 4.12
N PRO A 1080 15.36 -51.04 3.93
CA PRO A 1080 16.23 -51.90 4.74
C PRO A 1080 16.55 -51.22 6.07
N GLN A 1081 16.75 -52.05 7.07
CA GLN A 1081 16.94 -51.69 8.47
C GLN A 1081 18.18 -50.82 8.72
N SER A 1082 17.94 -49.77 9.51
CA SER A 1082 18.75 -48.93 10.40
C SER A 1082 20.28 -48.77 10.35
N ASP A 1083 21.10 -49.47 9.55
CA ASP A 1083 22.57 -49.32 9.63
C ASP A 1083 23.30 -48.97 8.31
N ASP A 1084 22.62 -48.97 7.15
CA ASP A 1084 23.24 -48.63 5.85
C ASP A 1084 23.14 -47.14 5.45
N TYR A 1085 22.50 -46.32 6.29
CA TYR A 1085 22.25 -44.88 6.01
C TYR A 1085 23.53 -44.03 5.95
N LEU A 1086 24.65 -44.53 6.48
CA LEU A 1086 25.93 -43.82 6.56
C LEU A 1086 26.95 -44.23 5.48
N LYS A 1087 26.63 -45.16 4.57
CA LYS A 1087 27.57 -45.62 3.51
C LYS A 1087 27.19 -45.26 2.08
N LEU A 1088 25.99 -44.73 1.83
CA LEU A 1088 25.53 -44.39 0.47
C LEU A 1088 25.81 -42.95 0.02
N GLN A 1089 26.53 -42.15 0.80
CA GLN A 1089 26.85 -40.75 0.46
C GLN A 1089 28.11 -40.53 -0.41
N VAL A 1090 28.80 -41.57 -0.93
CA VAL A 1090 30.09 -41.36 -1.63
C VAL A 1090 30.22 -42.02 -3.03
N LEU A 1091 29.18 -42.68 -3.56
CA LEU A 1091 29.29 -43.39 -4.86
C LEU A 1091 28.26 -43.01 -5.95
N ALA A 1092 27.42 -41.98 -5.73
CA ALA A 1092 26.42 -41.58 -6.72
C ALA A 1092 26.93 -40.61 -7.81
N GLY A 1093 28.17 -40.11 -7.72
CA GLY A 1093 28.70 -39.10 -8.66
C GLY A 1093 29.38 -39.63 -9.93
N LYS A 1094 29.71 -40.93 -10.02
CA LYS A 1094 30.35 -41.52 -11.23
C LYS A 1094 29.81 -42.90 -11.63
N GLY A 1095 29.01 -43.54 -10.78
CA GLY A 1095 28.52 -44.91 -10.97
C GLY A 1095 27.14 -45.00 -11.65
N LEU A 1096 26.21 -44.10 -11.35
CA LEU A 1096 24.83 -44.23 -11.84
C LEU A 1096 24.67 -43.85 -13.32
N ILE A 1097 25.48 -42.91 -13.82
CA ILE A 1097 25.54 -42.55 -15.24
C ILE A 1097 26.23 -43.67 -16.07
N ARG A 1098 27.06 -44.51 -15.43
CA ARG A 1098 27.69 -45.68 -16.08
C ARG A 1098 26.90 -46.97 -15.93
N SER A 1099 26.11 -47.16 -14.86
CA SER A 1099 25.25 -48.35 -14.71
C SER A 1099 23.96 -48.27 -15.51
N LEU A 1100 23.49 -47.07 -15.89
CA LEU A 1100 22.44 -46.91 -16.91
C LEU A 1100 22.94 -47.14 -18.34
N ARG A 1101 24.26 -47.23 -18.55
CA ARG A 1101 24.88 -47.59 -19.84
C ARG A 1101 25.07 -49.10 -20.05
N THR A 1102 24.67 -49.95 -19.10
CA THR A 1102 24.78 -51.40 -19.29
C THR A 1102 23.47 -52.12 -19.00
N ASN A 1103 22.88 -52.64 -20.07
CA ASN A 1103 22.00 -53.80 -20.11
C ASN A 1103 20.71 -53.69 -19.28
N HIS A 1104 19.67 -53.15 -19.89
CA HIS A 1104 18.55 -53.97 -20.34
C HIS A 1104 17.79 -53.21 -21.42
N ALA A 1105 17.80 -53.72 -22.65
CA ALA A 1105 16.86 -53.34 -23.68
C ALA A 1105 15.46 -53.64 -23.15
N TYR A 1106 14.73 -52.62 -22.70
CA TYR A 1106 13.28 -52.69 -22.55
C TYR A 1106 12.69 -52.43 -23.94
N PRO A 1107 12.16 -53.45 -24.64
CA PRO A 1107 11.73 -53.29 -26.03
C PRO A 1107 10.45 -52.47 -26.21
N ASN A 1108 9.93 -51.87 -25.14
CA ASN A 1108 8.63 -51.20 -25.10
C ASN A 1108 8.68 -49.92 -24.24
N LEU A 1109 9.67 -49.05 -24.43
CA LEU A 1109 9.54 -47.68 -23.91
C LEU A 1109 8.51 -46.94 -24.76
N PRO A 1110 7.50 -46.30 -24.16
CA PRO A 1110 6.51 -45.55 -24.92
C PRO A 1110 7.17 -44.38 -25.67
N GLU A 1111 6.65 -44.04 -26.86
CA GLU A 1111 7.15 -42.93 -27.70
C GLU A 1111 7.19 -41.61 -26.91
N LEU A 1112 6.25 -41.44 -25.99
CA LEU A 1112 6.15 -40.34 -25.04
C LEU A 1112 6.07 -40.91 -23.61
N SER A 1113 6.93 -40.46 -22.70
CA SER A 1113 6.85 -40.78 -21.28
C SER A 1113 6.71 -39.51 -20.43
N THR A 1114 6.02 -39.61 -19.30
CA THR A 1114 5.87 -38.52 -18.34
C THR A 1114 6.25 -39.00 -16.94
N GLU A 1115 7.12 -38.26 -16.28
CA GLU A 1115 7.62 -38.50 -14.92
C GLU A 1115 7.30 -37.27 -14.06
N VAL A 1116 6.93 -37.47 -12.80
CA VAL A 1116 6.74 -36.39 -11.82
C VAL A 1116 7.71 -36.60 -10.68
N VAL A 1117 8.51 -35.57 -10.37
CA VAL A 1117 9.41 -35.57 -9.21
C VAL A 1117 8.89 -34.55 -8.22
N ASP A 1118 8.41 -35.03 -7.07
CA ASP A 1118 7.82 -34.20 -6.02
C ASP A 1118 8.87 -33.63 -5.05
N SER A 1119 8.40 -32.90 -4.03
CA SER A 1119 9.22 -32.29 -2.98
C SER A 1119 9.77 -33.29 -1.96
N GLU A 1120 9.21 -34.50 -1.90
CA GLU A 1120 9.67 -35.57 -1.01
C GLU A 1120 10.94 -36.23 -1.54
N MET A 1121 11.23 -36.07 -2.83
CA MET A 1121 12.48 -36.51 -3.46
C MET A 1121 13.50 -35.36 -3.57
N PRO A 1122 14.40 -35.17 -2.57
CA PRO A 1122 15.44 -34.15 -2.63
C PRO A 1122 16.55 -34.52 -3.62
N THR A 1123 17.17 -33.51 -4.22
CA THR A 1123 18.52 -33.64 -4.78
C THR A 1123 19.51 -33.25 -3.69
N ILE A 1124 20.47 -34.13 -3.41
CA ILE A 1124 21.56 -33.86 -2.45
C ILE A 1124 22.88 -33.80 -3.22
N ILE A 1125 23.49 -32.62 -3.29
CA ILE A 1125 24.81 -32.39 -3.87
C ILE A 1125 25.86 -32.55 -2.78
N VAL A 1126 26.70 -33.57 -2.91
CA VAL A 1126 27.72 -33.92 -1.90
C VAL A 1126 29.14 -33.49 -2.28
N ASN A 1127 29.35 -32.99 -3.50
CA ASN A 1127 30.68 -32.63 -4.02
C ASN A 1127 30.72 -31.15 -4.43
N GLY A 1128 31.80 -30.45 -4.07
CA GLY A 1128 32.06 -29.07 -4.49
C GLY A 1128 31.67 -28.00 -3.46
N PHE A 1129 30.94 -28.38 -2.41
CA PHE A 1129 30.45 -27.49 -1.34
C PHE A 1129 30.86 -27.99 0.04
N LEU A 1130 31.08 -27.06 0.97
CA LEU A 1130 31.57 -27.36 2.32
C LEU A 1130 30.63 -28.30 3.10
N ASN A 1131 29.31 -28.14 2.88
CA ASN A 1131 28.26 -28.98 3.42
C ASN A 1131 27.41 -29.53 2.26
N PRO A 1132 26.79 -30.71 2.39
CA PRO A 1132 25.85 -31.20 1.40
C PRO A 1132 24.73 -30.18 1.13
N VAL A 1133 24.44 -29.93 -0.15
CA VAL A 1133 23.39 -28.99 -0.58
C VAL A 1133 22.14 -29.78 -0.90
N GLU A 1134 21.06 -29.49 -0.19
CA GLU A 1134 19.75 -30.10 -0.40
C GLU A 1134 18.84 -29.17 -1.22
N SER A 1135 18.09 -29.71 -2.19
CA SER A 1135 17.14 -28.95 -3.01
C SER A 1135 15.91 -29.78 -3.41
N ARG A 1136 14.71 -29.19 -3.30
CA ARG A 1136 13.41 -29.90 -3.30
C ARG A 1136 12.35 -29.32 -4.25
N LEU A 1137 12.67 -28.36 -5.11
CA LEU A 1137 11.66 -27.78 -6.01
C LEU A 1137 11.12 -28.86 -6.99
N PRO A 1138 9.79 -29.12 -7.00
CA PRO A 1138 9.20 -30.19 -7.80
C PRO A 1138 9.15 -29.83 -9.28
N TYR A 1139 9.20 -30.86 -10.14
CA TYR A 1139 9.06 -30.69 -11.60
C TYR A 1139 8.37 -31.89 -12.25
N ARG A 1140 7.69 -31.65 -13.37
CA ARG A 1140 7.24 -32.70 -14.28
C ARG A 1140 8.21 -32.78 -15.45
N LYS A 1141 8.58 -33.99 -15.84
CA LYS A 1141 9.42 -34.26 -17.01
C LYS A 1141 8.60 -35.00 -18.05
N VAL A 1142 8.49 -34.45 -19.25
CA VAL A 1142 7.96 -35.18 -20.42
C VAL A 1142 9.10 -35.48 -21.35
N THR A 1143 9.25 -36.75 -21.73
CA THR A 1143 10.29 -37.20 -22.65
C THR A 1143 9.67 -37.79 -23.90
N ARG A 1144 10.07 -37.28 -25.06
CA ARG A 1144 9.78 -37.90 -26.36
C ARG A 1144 11.03 -38.62 -26.84
N THR A 1145 10.94 -39.93 -26.97
CA THR A 1145 12.07 -40.79 -27.34
C THR A 1145 12.27 -40.78 -28.86
N ASN A 1146 13.52 -40.86 -29.31
CA ASN A 1146 13.88 -40.95 -30.74
C ASN A 1146 13.25 -39.85 -31.61
N PHE A 1147 13.23 -38.61 -31.14
CA PHE A 1147 12.48 -37.54 -31.80
C PHE A 1147 13.37 -36.60 -32.63
N LEU A 1148 14.48 -36.14 -32.04
CA LEU A 1148 15.25 -35.04 -32.62
C LEU A 1148 16.50 -35.56 -33.33
N PRO A 1149 16.87 -35.03 -34.52
CA PRO A 1149 18.15 -35.33 -35.10
C PRO A 1149 19.29 -34.69 -34.30
N ARG A 1150 20.53 -35.12 -34.57
CA ARG A 1150 21.71 -34.49 -33.96
C ARG A 1150 21.85 -33.05 -34.47
N CYS A 1151 22.10 -32.14 -33.54
CA CYS A 1151 22.51 -30.78 -33.79
C CYS A 1151 23.54 -30.36 -32.75
N GLU A 1152 24.03 -29.13 -32.89
CA GLU A 1152 24.98 -28.54 -31.96
C GLU A 1152 24.30 -28.00 -30.71
N ASP A 1153 23.21 -27.25 -30.86
CA ASP A 1153 22.51 -26.68 -29.71
C ASP A 1153 20.99 -26.55 -29.91
N TRP A 1154 20.29 -26.30 -28.81
CA TRP A 1154 18.84 -26.18 -28.71
C TRP A 1154 18.43 -24.95 -27.91
N ALA A 1155 17.38 -24.30 -28.38
CA ALA A 1155 16.70 -23.23 -27.69
C ALA A 1155 15.21 -23.56 -27.50
N ILE A 1156 14.64 -23.09 -26.40
CA ILE A 1156 13.21 -23.04 -26.14
C ILE A 1156 12.81 -21.57 -25.99
N TYR A 1157 11.80 -21.13 -26.75
CA TYR A 1157 11.29 -19.77 -26.70
C TYR A 1157 9.79 -19.77 -26.98
N GLY A 1158 8.96 -19.36 -26.02
CA GLY A 1158 7.50 -19.28 -26.23
C GLY A 1158 6.87 -20.63 -26.62
N PRO A 1159 6.26 -20.78 -27.82
CA PRO A 1159 5.76 -22.06 -28.36
C PRO A 1159 6.78 -22.82 -29.23
N TYR A 1160 8.03 -22.35 -29.32
CA TYR A 1160 9.02 -22.87 -30.27
C TYR A 1160 10.11 -23.67 -29.55
N ILE A 1161 10.48 -24.80 -30.13
CA ILE A 1161 11.79 -25.42 -29.92
C ILE A 1161 12.61 -25.15 -31.18
N ILE A 1162 13.78 -24.57 -31.00
CA ILE A 1162 14.64 -24.13 -32.09
C ILE A 1162 15.89 -24.98 -32.04
N MET A 1163 16.10 -25.75 -33.09
CA MET A 1163 17.34 -26.46 -33.33
C MET A 1163 18.33 -25.54 -34.00
N ILE A 1164 19.54 -25.45 -33.48
CA ILE A 1164 20.61 -24.64 -34.05
C ILE A 1164 21.65 -25.59 -34.62
N ASN A 1165 21.87 -25.51 -35.94
CA ASN A 1165 22.93 -26.22 -36.64
C ASN A 1165 23.89 -25.20 -37.23
N THR A 1166 25.12 -25.13 -36.74
CA THR A 1166 26.21 -24.55 -37.52
C THR A 1166 26.79 -25.66 -38.41
N MET A 1167 26.78 -25.45 -39.73
CA MET A 1167 27.33 -26.42 -40.68
C MET A 1167 28.85 -26.27 -40.69
N ASP A 1168 29.53 -27.04 -39.86
CA ASP A 1168 31.00 -27.05 -39.80
C ASP A 1168 31.60 -27.95 -40.91
N HIS A 1169 31.41 -27.57 -42.17
CA HIS A 1169 32.10 -28.20 -43.31
C HIS A 1169 32.56 -27.16 -44.35
N GLY A 1170 33.73 -26.57 -44.10
CA GLY A 1170 34.71 -26.19 -45.13
C GLY A 1170 34.41 -25.07 -46.13
N HIS A 1171 33.15 -24.70 -46.37
CA HIS A 1171 32.78 -23.60 -47.27
C HIS A 1171 31.48 -22.93 -46.81
N VAL A 1172 31.60 -21.69 -46.34
CA VAL A 1172 30.50 -20.75 -46.00
C VAL A 1172 29.44 -21.37 -45.08
N GLY A 1173 29.77 -21.47 -43.78
CA GLY A 1173 28.85 -21.96 -42.75
C GLY A 1173 27.66 -21.02 -42.59
N LEU A 1174 26.56 -21.33 -43.26
CA LEU A 1174 25.26 -20.72 -43.03
C LEU A 1174 24.69 -21.34 -41.76
N GLU A 1175 24.39 -20.52 -40.75
CA GLU A 1175 23.62 -20.98 -39.60
C GLU A 1175 22.20 -21.30 -40.07
N THR A 1176 21.77 -22.54 -39.84
CA THR A 1176 20.41 -22.95 -40.14
C THR A 1176 19.71 -23.25 -38.83
N ILE A 1177 18.53 -22.65 -38.67
CA ILE A 1177 17.65 -22.96 -37.56
C ILE A 1177 16.51 -23.84 -38.07
N THR A 1178 16.20 -24.89 -37.34
CA THR A 1178 14.98 -25.67 -37.60
C THR A 1178 13.99 -25.39 -36.48
N THR A 1179 12.86 -24.81 -36.84
CA THR A 1179 11.85 -24.37 -35.89
C THR A 1179 10.77 -25.44 -35.77
N TYR A 1180 10.66 -26.00 -34.57
CA TYR A 1180 9.59 -26.91 -34.15
C TYR A 1180 8.57 -26.09 -33.39
N LYS A 1181 7.55 -25.62 -34.10
CA LYS A 1181 6.43 -24.89 -33.53
C LYS A 1181 5.41 -25.89 -32.96
N LEU A 1182 4.89 -25.61 -31.78
CA LEU A 1182 3.77 -26.37 -31.24
C LEU A 1182 2.51 -26.24 -32.09
N GLN A 1183 1.75 -27.32 -32.19
CA GLN A 1183 0.46 -27.34 -32.87
C GLN A 1183 -0.63 -26.71 -31.97
N THR A 1184 -0.72 -25.38 -31.97
CA THR A 1184 -1.55 -24.57 -31.05
C THR A 1184 -2.80 -23.92 -31.67
#